data_AF-A0A960KXY4-F1
#
_entry.id   AF-A0A960KXY4-F1
#
_cell.length_a   1.000
_cell.length_b   1.000
_cell.length_c   1.000
_cell.angle_alpha   90.00
_cell.angle_beta   90.00
_cell.angle_gamma   90.00
#
_symmetry.space_group_name_H-M   'P 1'
#
loop_
_entity.id
_entity.type
_entity.pdbx_description
1 polymer ?
#
loop_
_entity_poly.entity_id
_entity_poly.type
_entity_poly.pdbx_seq_one_letter_code
_entity_poly.pdbx_strand_id
1 'polypeptide(L)'
;MRIFILFLWAFWAHAQTYQIYLPHFTSKAGQWQTTLSLVNPTLITQAVSVQAFDMQGQSQEPITIFIPPNGAMTGWVADLLPNLAFERGWLSIRSDSAHILGTVQFTETQAHGSTTLPLSAAPAQDLLLARLQTSEDWQSGLSIVNPGGDVAHISAVLRNQSGAIVSSQLFELAGYAKRVDMLQALTNAEELPAETSLQLHSDRPILAFGLSFATGNTQIVAVPAHPFEPGTEASSLNTLLKVNLAQELKKNPTFPSLYLGVAQTQGNYQFYAADGLQNPQTAVAAMPEDGLRLASVTKTFTAALILRLQEEGLLNIEQNVADFLSPETLTGLHEFQGVDYGNQITIHQLLNHTSGLGDHFFDGDENHNGTPDLIEILLSEPNTFWTPQMVLDYARNFTQSVGVPGSGFHYTDLGYVLLGLIIEQITHTSLTEAYHDWILDPLEMDHTWMEFRETPRSVLAHTFIGELDISEFTSVSSDWAGGGLVSTASDLCRFLKALLSGTFFKSDATLAQMLNSVESDSLGYYGLGIEILPTEYGTFIGHTGFSGAFMFYWVERDAVLAGSTNQTEANIEQVVIQLAKPLAGFWRETQTPVLEQDTVLAHNIPFGTISRSGEGVTVVFESGSGSSKEAWSPVLRQVADWAPVFAYDRAGLGDTPFFGQERTASVVVEELRALLAQAQVKPPYLLVGHSMGGLFMNYFARTYPQEVAGLVLVDASHPLQIEAQCAAQPEFCLPDGWWADLPEPVRSEIRDFERSGQQVLAAGAFPVIPLSVITAGQDLQPFWATLQEDLANMTDSARHVTDPKSGHFVQADNPSVVSAEIYRVLQKAQAIQ
;
A
#
# COMPACT_ATOMS: atom_id res chain seq x y z
N MET A 1 -54.95 44.50 3.46
CA MET A 1 -54.38 45.76 2.93
C MET A 1 -52.87 45.59 3.03
N ARG A 2 -52.22 45.07 1.97
CA ARG A 2 -51.48 45.84 0.94
C ARG A 2 -50.29 46.60 1.56
N ILE A 3 -49.04 46.60 1.10
CA ILE A 3 -48.40 46.23 -0.19
C ILE A 3 -46.87 46.39 0.02
N PHE A 4 -46.06 45.54 -0.61
CA PHE A 4 -44.70 45.74 -1.15
C PHE A 4 -43.79 46.88 -0.64
N ILE A 5 -42.58 46.51 -0.18
CA ILE A 5 -41.33 47.20 -0.56
C ILE A 5 -40.24 46.15 -0.82
N LEU A 6 -39.91 45.99 -2.10
CA LEU A 6 -38.71 45.34 -2.64
C LEU A 6 -37.49 46.23 -2.31
N PHE A 7 -36.48 45.67 -1.63
CA PHE A 7 -35.15 46.28 -1.57
C PHE A 7 -34.37 45.91 -2.83
N LEU A 8 -34.09 46.93 -3.64
CA LEU A 8 -33.03 46.94 -4.65
C LEU A 8 -31.68 46.79 -3.94
N TRP A 9 -31.09 45.59 -3.98
CA TRP A 9 -29.63 45.44 -3.91
C TRP A 9 -29.13 45.35 -5.35
N ALA A 10 -28.50 46.44 -5.79
CA ALA A 10 -27.82 46.51 -7.06
C ALA A 10 -26.65 45.51 -7.06
N PHE A 11 -26.63 44.66 -8.09
CA PHE A 11 -25.49 43.84 -8.47
C PHE A 11 -24.24 44.72 -8.60
N TRP A 12 -23.31 44.60 -7.64
CA TRP A 12 -21.88 44.77 -7.94
C TRP A 12 -21.39 43.43 -8.46
N ALA A 13 -21.67 43.15 -9.74
CA ALA A 13 -20.88 42.17 -10.46
C ALA A 13 -19.46 42.73 -10.52
N HIS A 14 -18.53 42.13 -9.77
CA HIS A 14 -17.11 42.35 -10.01
C HIS A 14 -16.85 41.96 -11.45
N ALA A 15 -16.65 42.94 -12.34
CA ALA A 15 -16.18 42.66 -13.69
C ALA A 15 -14.83 41.95 -13.54
N GLN A 16 -14.78 40.66 -13.88
CA GLN A 16 -13.54 39.90 -13.89
C GLN A 16 -12.63 40.55 -14.93
N THR A 17 -11.47 41.03 -14.48
CA THR A 17 -10.42 41.56 -15.34
C THR A 17 -9.48 40.42 -15.70
N TYR A 18 -9.24 40.24 -17.00
CA TYR A 18 -8.36 39.25 -17.56
C TYR A 18 -7.00 39.88 -17.87
N GLN A 19 -5.91 39.25 -17.45
CA GLN A 19 -4.56 39.75 -17.64
C GLN A 19 -3.75 38.78 -18.50
N ILE A 20 -3.14 39.32 -19.54
CA ILE A 20 -2.33 38.62 -20.54
C ILE A 20 -0.95 39.28 -20.55
N TYR A 21 0.09 38.50 -20.79
CA TYR A 21 1.47 38.93 -20.65
C TYR A 21 2.26 38.75 -21.95
N LEU A 22 3.05 39.77 -22.27
CA LEU A 22 4.14 39.69 -23.22
C LEU A 22 5.46 39.66 -22.45
N PRO A 23 6.08 38.48 -22.22
CA PRO A 23 7.26 38.37 -21.34
C PRO A 23 8.52 39.04 -21.92
N HIS A 24 8.51 39.43 -23.21
CA HIS A 24 9.62 40.14 -23.82
C HIS A 24 9.19 41.08 -24.95
N PHE A 25 9.67 42.31 -24.95
CA PHE A 25 9.69 43.18 -26.13
C PHE A 25 11.03 43.91 -26.25
N THR A 26 11.33 44.33 -27.48
CA THR A 26 12.38 45.29 -27.80
C THR A 26 11.83 46.33 -28.79
N SER A 27 12.17 47.59 -28.56
CA SER A 27 11.80 48.74 -29.39
C SER A 27 13.01 49.35 -30.12
N LYS A 28 14.23 48.82 -29.90
CA LYS A 28 15.46 49.34 -30.51
C LYS A 28 15.62 48.86 -31.96
N ALA A 29 15.70 49.80 -32.89
CA ALA A 29 15.99 49.50 -34.30
C ALA A 29 17.42 48.96 -34.49
N GLY A 30 17.55 47.87 -35.26
CA GLY A 30 18.84 47.44 -35.84
C GLY A 30 19.33 46.04 -35.49
N GLN A 31 18.67 45.31 -34.57
CA GLN A 31 18.94 43.88 -34.35
C GLN A 31 17.65 43.07 -34.19
N TRP A 32 16.77 43.44 -33.25
CA TRP A 32 15.52 42.73 -32.99
C TRP A 32 14.32 43.68 -32.89
N GLN A 33 13.20 43.28 -33.49
CA GLN A 33 11.92 44.00 -33.41
C GLN A 33 10.80 43.08 -32.90
N THR A 34 9.86 43.65 -32.16
CA THR A 34 8.71 42.93 -31.60
C THR A 34 7.41 43.50 -32.16
N THR A 35 6.60 42.63 -32.75
CA THR A 35 5.23 42.93 -33.21
C THR A 35 4.24 42.35 -32.22
N LEU A 36 3.22 43.13 -31.85
CA LEU A 36 2.08 42.68 -31.05
C LEU A 36 0.84 42.62 -31.95
N SER A 37 0.13 41.49 -31.89
CA SER A 37 -1.18 41.33 -32.51
C SER A 37 -2.22 40.99 -31.45
N LEU A 38 -3.35 41.70 -31.44
CA LEU A 38 -4.49 41.42 -30.58
C LEU A 38 -5.76 41.28 -31.43
N VAL A 39 -6.61 40.32 -31.09
CA VAL A 39 -7.88 40.03 -31.78
C VAL A 39 -9.04 40.14 -30.80
N ASN A 40 -10.09 40.80 -31.24
CA ASN A 40 -11.37 40.88 -30.54
C ASN A 40 -12.42 40.09 -31.32
N PRO A 41 -12.74 38.84 -30.91
CA PRO A 41 -13.76 38.02 -31.57
C PRO A 41 -15.18 38.38 -31.14
N THR A 42 -15.36 39.38 -30.28
CA THR A 42 -16.69 39.76 -29.77
C THR A 42 -17.38 40.75 -30.70
N LEU A 43 -18.69 40.87 -30.57
CA LEU A 43 -19.52 41.80 -31.36
C LEU A 43 -19.51 43.25 -30.85
N ILE A 44 -18.70 43.55 -29.84
CA ILE A 44 -18.58 44.90 -29.25
C ILE A 44 -17.12 45.34 -29.23
N THR A 45 -16.87 46.65 -29.29
CA THR A 45 -15.51 47.19 -29.14
C THR A 45 -14.98 46.86 -27.75
N GLN A 46 -13.78 46.31 -27.66
CA GLN A 46 -13.12 45.99 -26.40
C GLN A 46 -12.03 47.02 -26.11
N ALA A 47 -12.00 47.52 -24.88
CA ALA A 47 -10.89 48.31 -24.36
C ALA A 47 -9.84 47.38 -23.75
N VAL A 48 -8.57 47.62 -24.08
CA VAL A 48 -7.43 46.86 -23.58
C VAL A 48 -6.42 47.84 -23.01
N SER A 49 -6.07 47.69 -21.73
CA SER A 49 -5.08 48.50 -21.05
C SER A 49 -3.71 47.83 -21.11
N VAL A 50 -2.72 48.46 -21.75
CA VAL A 50 -1.36 47.94 -21.89
C VAL A 50 -0.39 48.74 -21.03
N GLN A 51 0.33 48.06 -20.15
CA GLN A 51 1.34 48.63 -19.27
C GLN A 51 2.71 48.04 -19.57
N ALA A 52 3.74 48.89 -19.70
CA ALA A 52 5.10 48.46 -19.96
C ALA A 52 5.97 48.54 -18.70
N PHE A 53 6.86 47.57 -18.55
CA PHE A 53 7.85 47.49 -17.47
C PHE A 53 9.24 47.26 -18.06
N ASP A 54 10.27 47.90 -17.50
CA ASP A 54 11.66 47.70 -17.91
C ASP A 54 12.30 46.45 -17.27
N MET A 55 13.62 46.32 -17.41
CA MET A 55 14.35 45.17 -16.86
C MET A 55 14.46 45.21 -15.31
N GLN A 56 14.39 46.39 -14.71
CA GLN A 56 14.53 46.61 -13.26
C GLN A 56 13.17 46.69 -12.54
N GLY A 57 12.06 46.61 -13.28
CA GLY A 57 10.70 46.69 -12.73
C GLY A 57 10.13 48.11 -12.67
N GLN A 58 10.76 49.09 -13.31
CA GLN A 58 10.15 50.42 -13.47
C GLN A 58 9.01 50.35 -14.48
N SER A 59 7.84 50.87 -14.09
CA SER A 59 6.65 50.86 -14.93
C SER A 59 6.42 52.20 -15.62
N GLN A 60 5.86 52.15 -16.82
CA GLN A 60 5.21 53.29 -17.46
C GLN A 60 3.71 53.30 -17.12
N GLU A 61 3.07 54.46 -17.19
CA GLU A 61 1.61 54.59 -17.10
C GLU A 61 0.90 53.75 -18.18
N PRO A 62 -0.21 53.08 -17.85
CA PRO A 62 -0.94 52.23 -18.80
C PRO A 62 -1.57 53.05 -19.93
N ILE A 63 -1.60 52.47 -21.12
CA ILE A 63 -2.19 53.03 -22.34
C ILE A 63 -3.40 52.19 -22.73
N THR A 64 -4.54 52.83 -22.96
CA THR A 64 -5.76 52.15 -23.42
C THR A 64 -5.83 52.11 -24.94
N ILE A 65 -6.05 50.92 -25.49
CA ILE A 65 -6.24 50.65 -26.92
C ILE A 65 -7.64 50.08 -27.13
N PHE A 66 -8.32 50.50 -28.20
CA PHE A 66 -9.66 50.03 -28.55
C PHE A 66 -9.60 49.10 -29.76
N ILE A 67 -10.08 47.87 -29.60
CA ILE A 67 -10.13 46.87 -30.68
C ILE A 67 -11.57 46.73 -31.17
N PRO A 68 -11.86 46.99 -32.47
CA PRO A 68 -13.23 46.98 -32.99
C PRO A 68 -13.87 45.58 -32.94
N PRO A 69 -15.21 45.47 -33.03
CA PRO A 69 -15.93 44.21 -33.09
C PRO A 69 -15.44 43.29 -34.21
N ASN A 70 -15.23 42.01 -33.93
CA ASN A 70 -14.65 41.02 -34.87
C ASN A 70 -13.35 41.50 -35.55
N GLY A 71 -12.64 42.43 -34.91
CA GLY A 71 -11.49 43.12 -35.45
C GLY A 71 -10.18 42.64 -34.86
N ALA A 72 -9.08 43.15 -35.43
CA ALA A 72 -7.73 42.91 -34.94
C ALA A 72 -6.90 44.18 -35.02
N MET A 73 -5.88 44.28 -34.17
CA MET A 73 -4.81 45.26 -34.26
C MET A 73 -3.47 44.53 -34.36
N THR A 74 -2.60 44.98 -35.25
CA THR A 74 -1.24 44.44 -35.40
C THR A 74 -0.31 45.60 -35.69
N GLY A 75 0.82 45.67 -34.98
CA GLY A 75 1.83 46.70 -35.20
C GLY A 75 3.08 46.47 -34.37
N TRP A 76 4.12 47.24 -34.68
CA TRP A 76 5.33 47.25 -33.87
C TRP A 76 5.02 47.78 -32.47
N VAL A 77 5.59 47.18 -31.43
CA VAL A 77 5.36 47.63 -30.04
C VAL A 77 5.69 49.12 -29.85
N ALA A 78 6.74 49.61 -30.53
CA ALA A 78 7.14 51.02 -30.51
C ALA A 78 6.09 51.96 -31.14
N ASP A 79 5.30 51.47 -32.09
CA ASP A 79 4.26 52.26 -32.75
C ASP A 79 2.92 52.18 -32.00
N LEU A 80 2.62 51.02 -31.41
CA LEU A 80 1.39 50.78 -30.66
C LEU A 80 1.37 51.46 -29.29
N LEU A 81 2.54 51.70 -28.70
CA LEU A 81 2.69 52.33 -27.38
C LEU A 81 3.38 53.70 -27.53
N PRO A 82 2.61 54.80 -27.72
CA PRO A 82 3.18 56.12 -27.86
C PRO A 82 4.00 56.51 -26.62
N ASN A 83 5.18 57.08 -26.85
CA ASN A 83 6.14 57.49 -25.81
C ASN A 83 6.67 56.35 -24.93
N LEU A 84 6.77 55.13 -25.46
CA LEU A 84 7.42 54.01 -24.77
C LEU A 84 8.84 54.40 -24.30
N ALA A 85 9.01 54.50 -22.98
CA ALA A 85 10.24 55.00 -22.36
C ALA A 85 11.40 53.98 -22.37
N PHE A 86 11.10 52.72 -22.67
CA PHE A 86 12.02 51.60 -22.51
C PHE A 86 12.43 50.99 -23.84
N GLU A 87 13.73 50.76 -24.02
CA GLU A 87 14.25 50.04 -25.18
C GLU A 87 13.89 48.54 -25.15
N ARG A 88 13.82 47.95 -23.95
CA ARG A 88 13.56 46.52 -23.70
C ARG A 88 12.80 46.34 -22.40
N GLY A 89 11.92 45.34 -22.36
CA GLY A 89 11.06 45.11 -21.20
C GLY A 89 10.07 43.97 -21.37
N TRP A 90 8.96 44.05 -20.64
CA TRP A 90 7.78 43.18 -20.79
C TRP A 90 6.48 44.01 -20.70
N LEU A 91 5.37 43.47 -21.22
CA LEU A 91 4.07 44.14 -21.18
C LEU A 91 3.05 43.34 -20.38
N SER A 92 2.25 44.04 -19.58
CA SER A 92 1.00 43.57 -19.00
C SER A 92 -0.17 44.13 -19.80
N ILE A 93 -1.09 43.26 -20.21
CA ILE A 93 -2.24 43.61 -21.05
C ILE A 93 -3.49 43.20 -20.29
N ARG A 94 -4.32 44.17 -19.88
CA ARG A 94 -5.56 43.93 -19.13
C ARG A 94 -6.78 44.19 -20.00
N SER A 95 -7.78 43.31 -19.92
CA SER A 95 -9.06 43.47 -20.60
C SER A 95 -10.22 43.03 -19.70
N ASP A 96 -11.38 43.65 -19.86
CA ASP A 96 -12.61 43.23 -19.20
C ASP A 96 -13.28 42.03 -19.90
N SER A 97 -12.67 41.51 -20.97
CA SER A 97 -13.16 40.36 -21.73
C SER A 97 -12.14 39.23 -21.78
N ALA A 98 -12.56 38.04 -21.39
CA ALA A 98 -11.79 36.79 -21.53
C ALA A 98 -11.45 36.44 -22.98
N HIS A 99 -12.15 37.06 -23.93
CA HIS A 99 -12.12 36.68 -25.33
C HIS A 99 -11.05 37.41 -26.14
N ILE A 100 -10.32 38.36 -25.54
CA ILE A 100 -9.16 38.97 -26.21
C ILE A 100 -8.04 37.95 -26.29
N LEU A 101 -7.63 37.64 -27.52
CA LEU A 101 -6.50 36.76 -27.81
C LEU A 101 -5.38 37.58 -28.45
N GLY A 102 -4.14 37.10 -28.36
CA GLY A 102 -3.03 37.78 -29.00
C GLY A 102 -1.82 36.92 -29.25
N THR A 103 -0.97 37.40 -30.15
CA THR A 103 0.32 36.80 -30.47
C THR A 103 1.41 37.85 -30.45
N VAL A 104 2.63 37.40 -30.20
CA VAL A 104 3.85 38.16 -30.43
C VAL A 104 4.63 37.54 -31.56
N GLN A 105 5.21 38.39 -32.42
CA GLN A 105 6.24 37.98 -33.35
C GLN A 105 7.57 38.65 -33.00
N PHE A 106 8.63 37.85 -32.91
CA PHE A 106 10.01 38.32 -32.79
C PHE A 106 10.69 38.19 -34.15
N THR A 107 11.32 39.28 -34.61
CA THR A 107 12.01 39.32 -35.91
C THR A 107 13.42 39.85 -35.71
N GLU A 108 14.41 39.10 -36.19
CA GLU A 108 15.80 39.55 -36.29
C GLU A 108 15.98 40.21 -37.67
N THR A 109 16.46 41.45 -37.67
CA THR A 109 16.45 42.32 -38.86
C THR A 109 17.59 42.08 -39.86
N GLN A 110 18.68 41.43 -39.46
CA GLN A 110 19.88 41.21 -40.28
C GLN A 110 19.98 39.79 -40.88
N ALA A 111 19.44 38.79 -40.19
CA ALA A 111 19.44 37.37 -40.51
C ALA A 111 18.08 36.87 -41.02
N HIS A 112 17.06 37.73 -41.03
CA HIS A 112 15.70 37.47 -41.52
C HIS A 112 14.95 36.33 -40.82
N GLY A 113 15.42 35.89 -39.65
CA GLY A 113 14.70 34.93 -38.81
C GLY A 113 13.50 35.58 -38.14
N SER A 114 12.37 34.88 -38.07
CA SER A 114 11.26 35.29 -37.22
C SER A 114 10.54 34.09 -36.58
N THR A 115 9.90 34.33 -35.44
CA THR A 115 9.12 33.33 -34.72
C THR A 115 7.91 33.99 -34.05
N THR A 116 6.82 33.25 -33.89
CA THR A 116 5.55 33.75 -33.36
C THR A 116 5.06 32.85 -32.25
N LEU A 117 4.52 33.45 -31.17
CA LEU A 117 3.90 32.73 -30.07
C LEU A 117 2.59 33.38 -29.61
N PRO A 118 1.67 32.60 -29.03
CA PRO A 118 0.57 33.18 -28.25
C PRO A 118 1.12 33.96 -27.05
N LEU A 119 0.42 35.01 -26.65
CA LEU A 119 0.71 35.69 -25.40
C LEU A 119 0.44 34.74 -24.22
N SER A 120 1.24 34.83 -23.16
CA SER A 120 1.07 33.97 -21.99
C SER A 120 -0.06 34.51 -21.10
N ALA A 121 -0.97 33.64 -20.68
CA ALA A 121 -2.14 34.03 -19.89
C ALA A 121 -1.95 33.79 -18.37
N ALA A 122 -0.95 33.02 -17.94
CA ALA A 122 -0.84 32.64 -16.53
C ALA A 122 0.61 32.55 -16.03
N PRO A 123 1.03 33.37 -15.06
CA PRO A 123 2.23 33.11 -14.28
C PRO A 123 2.02 31.89 -13.37
N ALA A 124 3.09 31.15 -13.08
CA ALA A 124 3.07 29.98 -12.21
C ALA A 124 4.31 29.95 -11.32
N GLN A 125 4.22 29.29 -10.17
CA GLN A 125 5.36 29.06 -9.27
C GLN A 125 6.35 28.07 -9.89
N ASP A 126 5.85 27.15 -10.69
CA ASP A 126 6.61 26.06 -11.27
C ASP A 126 6.46 26.02 -12.78
N LEU A 127 7.59 26.13 -13.48
CA LEU A 127 7.66 26.25 -14.92
C LEU A 127 8.69 25.28 -15.53
N LEU A 128 8.29 24.56 -16.58
CA LEU A 128 9.14 23.63 -17.31
C LEU A 128 9.35 24.15 -18.74
N LEU A 129 10.61 24.20 -19.17
CA LEU A 129 10.97 24.38 -20.57
C LEU A 129 11.49 23.06 -21.13
N ALA A 130 10.67 22.43 -21.97
CA ALA A 130 11.02 21.21 -22.67
C ALA A 130 11.97 21.53 -23.83
N ARG A 131 13.11 20.85 -23.85
CA ARG A 131 14.11 20.87 -24.94
C ARG A 131 14.78 22.23 -25.17
N LEU A 132 15.81 22.49 -24.39
CA LEU A 132 16.80 23.54 -24.64
C LEU A 132 18.09 22.92 -25.17
N GLN A 133 18.78 23.65 -26.05
CA GLN A 133 19.94 23.14 -26.78
C GLN A 133 21.07 24.16 -26.73
N THR A 134 22.26 23.69 -26.40
CA THR A 134 23.48 24.48 -26.56
C THR A 134 24.53 23.59 -27.22
N SER A 135 24.67 23.72 -28.53
CA SER A 135 25.65 23.04 -29.38
C SER A 135 26.41 24.06 -30.23
N GLU A 136 27.37 23.61 -31.05
CA GLU A 136 28.04 24.48 -32.02
C GLU A 136 27.05 25.14 -33.00
N ASP A 137 25.90 24.51 -33.24
CA ASP A 137 24.89 24.92 -34.21
C ASP A 137 23.65 25.58 -33.59
N TRP A 138 23.43 25.47 -32.27
CA TRP A 138 22.23 25.97 -31.61
C TRP A 138 22.55 26.56 -30.24
N GLN A 139 21.97 27.71 -29.90
CA GLN A 139 22.06 28.27 -28.57
C GLN A 139 20.69 28.67 -28.03
N SER A 140 20.49 28.49 -26.72
CA SER A 140 19.27 28.88 -26.02
C SER A 140 19.50 30.06 -25.07
N GLY A 141 18.64 31.07 -25.18
CA GLY A 141 18.50 32.17 -24.22
C GLY A 141 17.16 32.09 -23.49
N LEU A 142 17.09 32.67 -22.30
CA LEU A 142 15.93 32.62 -21.42
C LEU A 142 15.56 34.01 -20.93
N SER A 143 14.25 34.24 -20.76
CA SER A 143 13.66 35.46 -20.21
C SER A 143 12.72 35.07 -19.07
N ILE A 144 12.98 35.55 -17.86
CA ILE A 144 12.19 35.30 -16.67
C ILE A 144 11.66 36.63 -16.14
N VAL A 145 10.36 36.70 -15.85
CA VAL A 145 9.65 37.90 -15.39
C VAL A 145 8.96 37.60 -14.07
N ASN A 146 9.13 38.50 -13.11
CA ASN A 146 8.31 38.53 -11.90
C ASN A 146 7.17 39.54 -12.09
N PRO A 147 5.92 39.11 -12.35
CA PRO A 147 4.80 40.02 -12.50
C PRO A 147 4.25 40.57 -11.17
N GLY A 148 4.71 40.05 -10.03
CA GLY A 148 4.33 40.50 -8.69
C GLY A 148 5.16 41.67 -8.20
N GLY A 149 4.67 42.41 -7.20
CA GLY A 149 5.36 43.56 -6.61
C GLY A 149 6.43 43.19 -5.56
N ASP A 150 6.40 41.97 -5.03
CA ASP A 150 7.37 41.47 -4.06
C ASP A 150 8.55 40.78 -4.78
N VAL A 151 9.69 40.63 -4.08
CA VAL A 151 10.84 39.84 -4.56
C VAL A 151 10.44 38.37 -4.70
N ALA A 152 10.87 37.72 -5.79
CA ALA A 152 10.73 36.29 -6.04
C ALA A 152 12.08 35.57 -5.87
N HIS A 153 12.10 34.45 -5.17
CA HIS A 153 13.26 33.58 -5.00
C HIS A 153 13.12 32.38 -5.93
N ILE A 154 14.04 32.25 -6.88
CA ILE A 154 13.93 31.33 -8.01
C ILE A 154 15.04 30.29 -7.96
N SER A 155 14.66 29.02 -8.04
CA SER A 155 15.51 27.86 -8.25
C SER A 155 15.43 27.41 -9.70
N ALA A 156 16.58 27.27 -10.36
CA ALA A 156 16.71 26.84 -11.75
C ALA A 156 17.52 25.54 -11.81
N VAL A 157 16.87 24.44 -12.18
CA VAL A 157 17.46 23.09 -12.23
C VAL A 157 17.51 22.60 -13.68
N LEU A 158 18.73 22.36 -14.17
CA LEU A 158 18.99 21.84 -15.50
C LEU A 158 19.17 20.32 -15.45
N ARG A 159 18.49 19.59 -16.34
CA ARG A 159 18.59 18.12 -16.45
C ARG A 159 18.95 17.67 -17.86
N ASN A 160 19.71 16.58 -17.96
CA ASN A 160 20.01 15.90 -19.23
C ASN A 160 18.86 14.94 -19.63
N GLN A 161 18.99 14.25 -20.77
CA GLN A 161 18.00 13.29 -21.27
C GLN A 161 17.70 12.12 -20.32
N SER A 162 18.66 11.70 -19.49
CA SER A 162 18.44 10.61 -18.52
C SER A 162 17.77 11.09 -17.23
N GLY A 163 17.40 12.37 -17.15
CA GLY A 163 16.80 12.99 -15.97
C GLY A 163 17.80 13.40 -14.87
N ALA A 164 19.10 13.17 -15.08
CA ALA A 164 20.14 13.53 -14.11
C ALA A 164 20.33 15.05 -14.06
N ILE A 165 20.53 15.59 -12.85
CA ILE A 165 20.79 17.02 -12.63
C ILE A 165 22.20 17.34 -13.16
N VAL A 166 22.27 18.31 -14.07
CA VAL A 166 23.51 18.82 -14.66
C VAL A 166 23.99 20.04 -13.87
N SER A 167 23.08 20.94 -13.53
CA SER A 167 23.36 22.11 -12.70
C SER A 167 22.09 22.58 -11.97
N SER A 168 22.28 23.28 -10.85
CA SER A 168 21.23 23.93 -10.08
C SER A 168 21.71 25.31 -9.62
N GLN A 169 20.88 26.34 -9.77
CA GLN A 169 21.18 27.71 -9.35
C GLN A 169 20.02 28.34 -8.62
N LEU A 170 20.33 29.17 -7.62
CA LEU A 170 19.38 29.98 -6.88
C LEU A 170 19.67 31.46 -7.13
N PHE A 171 18.62 32.26 -7.34
CA PHE A 171 18.75 33.71 -7.46
C PHE A 171 17.45 34.44 -7.13
N GLU A 172 17.56 35.73 -6.86
CA GLU A 172 16.43 36.61 -6.58
C GLU A 172 16.07 37.45 -7.81
N LEU A 173 14.77 37.75 -7.95
CA LEU A 173 14.25 38.66 -8.95
C LEU A 173 13.31 39.68 -8.28
N ALA A 174 13.68 40.95 -8.31
CA ALA A 174 12.90 42.03 -7.73
C ALA A 174 11.47 42.10 -8.30
N GLY A 175 10.55 42.75 -7.56
CA GLY A 175 9.18 42.94 -8.00
C GLY A 175 9.10 43.68 -9.34
N TYR A 176 8.22 43.20 -10.22
CA TYR A 176 8.04 43.66 -11.61
C TYR A 176 9.27 43.54 -12.52
N ALA A 177 10.41 43.07 -11.98
CA ALA A 177 11.66 43.02 -12.70
C ALA A 177 11.73 41.80 -13.63
N LYS A 178 12.73 41.83 -14.50
CA LYS A 178 12.95 40.82 -15.52
C LYS A 178 14.44 40.49 -15.64
N ARG A 179 14.74 39.21 -15.81
CA ARG A 179 16.08 38.69 -16.06
C ARG A 179 16.14 38.03 -17.43
N VAL A 180 17.20 38.32 -18.19
CA VAL A 180 17.45 37.71 -19.51
C VAL A 180 18.90 37.27 -19.56
N ASP A 181 19.14 35.98 -19.79
CA ASP A 181 20.47 35.38 -19.82
C ASP A 181 20.54 34.26 -20.87
N MET A 182 21.76 33.94 -21.32
CA MET A 182 22.03 32.68 -22.01
C MET A 182 21.88 31.51 -21.03
N LEU A 183 21.42 30.35 -21.50
CA LEU A 183 21.18 29.18 -20.67
C LEU A 183 22.39 28.82 -19.78
N GLN A 184 23.59 28.86 -20.37
CA GLN A 184 24.84 28.56 -19.67
C GLN A 184 25.13 29.55 -18.54
N ALA A 185 24.92 30.85 -18.78
CA ALA A 185 25.14 31.90 -17.78
C ALA A 185 24.09 31.89 -16.67
N LEU A 186 22.84 31.53 -16.99
CA LEU A 186 21.77 31.41 -16.00
C LEU A 186 22.02 30.25 -15.03
N THR A 187 22.56 29.14 -15.54
CA THR A 187 22.72 27.88 -14.80
C THR A 187 24.14 27.65 -14.28
N ASN A 188 25.12 28.50 -14.60
CA ASN A 188 26.55 28.32 -14.27
C ASN A 188 27.10 26.92 -14.65
N ALA A 189 26.55 26.28 -15.68
CA ALA A 189 27.02 24.97 -16.14
C ALA A 189 28.33 25.12 -16.93
N GLU A 190 29.37 24.34 -16.59
CA GLU A 190 30.64 24.33 -17.31
C GLU A 190 30.46 23.82 -18.76
N GLU A 191 29.70 22.74 -18.94
CA GLU A 191 29.28 22.21 -20.24
C GLU A 191 27.78 21.87 -20.23
N LEU A 192 27.10 22.09 -21.35
CA LEU A 192 25.68 21.82 -21.52
C LEU A 192 25.48 20.59 -22.42
N PRO A 193 24.67 19.59 -21.99
CA PRO A 193 24.32 18.47 -22.85
C PRO A 193 23.58 18.91 -24.13
N ALA A 194 23.69 18.08 -25.17
CA ALA A 194 23.08 18.37 -26.47
C ALA A 194 21.55 18.51 -26.43
N GLU A 195 20.86 17.84 -25.49
CA GLU A 195 19.43 18.03 -25.24
C GLU A 195 19.18 18.08 -23.73
N THR A 196 18.57 19.18 -23.28
CA THR A 196 18.32 19.44 -21.86
C THR A 196 16.90 19.94 -21.60
N SER A 197 16.45 19.79 -20.36
CA SER A 197 15.25 20.47 -19.85
C SER A 197 15.62 21.39 -18.70
N LEU A 198 14.90 22.51 -18.57
CA LEU A 198 15.06 23.44 -17.46
C LEU A 198 13.76 23.52 -16.65
N GLN A 199 13.89 23.22 -15.36
CA GLN A 199 12.85 23.40 -14.36
C GLN A 199 13.13 24.70 -13.60
N LEU A 200 12.13 25.56 -13.47
CA LEU A 200 12.14 26.76 -12.64
C LEU A 200 11.11 26.58 -11.54
N HIS A 201 11.54 26.69 -10.29
CA HIS A 201 10.67 26.78 -9.12
C HIS A 201 10.82 28.16 -8.50
N SER A 202 9.72 28.77 -8.06
CA SER A 202 9.69 30.10 -7.48
C SER A 202 8.67 30.16 -6.35
N ASP A 203 9.02 30.82 -5.26
CA ASP A 203 8.08 31.07 -4.14
C ASP A 203 6.90 31.98 -4.53
N ARG A 204 7.03 32.70 -5.65
CA ARG A 204 5.98 33.55 -6.25
C ARG A 204 5.70 33.17 -7.70
N PRO A 205 4.48 33.38 -8.23
CA PRO A 205 4.19 33.15 -9.64
C PRO A 205 5.07 34.00 -10.56
N ILE A 206 5.78 33.35 -11.49
CA ILE A 206 6.65 33.97 -12.49
C ILE A 206 6.21 33.61 -13.91
N LEU A 207 6.73 34.32 -14.91
CA LEU A 207 6.62 33.96 -16.32
C LEU A 207 8.02 33.64 -16.84
N ALA A 208 8.16 32.58 -17.62
CA ALA A 208 9.41 32.26 -18.28
C ALA A 208 9.20 31.95 -19.76
N PHE A 209 10.23 32.24 -20.54
CA PHE A 209 10.21 32.13 -21.99
C PHE A 209 11.60 31.81 -22.51
N GLY A 210 11.71 30.80 -23.38
CA GLY A 210 12.96 30.40 -24.04
C GLY A 210 12.99 30.77 -25.52
N LEU A 211 14.17 31.20 -25.97
CA LEU A 211 14.49 31.41 -27.39
C LEU A 211 15.68 30.53 -27.76
N SER A 212 15.49 29.62 -28.72
CA SER A 212 16.56 28.82 -29.31
C SER A 212 16.82 29.31 -30.72
N PHE A 213 18.08 29.52 -31.08
CA PHE A 213 18.48 30.00 -32.41
C PHE A 213 19.65 29.19 -32.96
N ALA A 214 19.64 28.97 -34.27
CA ALA A 214 20.74 28.32 -34.97
C ALA A 214 21.93 29.28 -35.15
N THR A 215 23.15 28.77 -35.22
CA THR A 215 24.38 29.55 -35.42
C THR A 215 24.30 30.31 -36.75
N GLY A 216 24.14 31.63 -36.68
CA GLY A 216 23.82 32.51 -37.82
C GLY A 216 22.41 33.10 -37.82
N ASN A 217 21.58 32.82 -36.80
CA ASN A 217 20.24 33.40 -36.54
C ASN A 217 19.21 33.26 -37.67
N THR A 218 19.40 32.33 -38.59
CA THR A 218 18.49 32.10 -39.73
C THR A 218 17.25 31.30 -39.36
N GLN A 219 17.26 30.61 -38.22
CA GLN A 219 16.12 29.90 -37.63
C GLN A 219 16.00 30.24 -36.15
N ILE A 220 14.79 30.61 -35.72
CA ILE A 220 14.47 30.98 -34.34
C ILE A 220 13.25 30.19 -33.91
N VAL A 221 13.36 29.52 -32.77
CA VAL A 221 12.27 28.79 -32.11
C VAL A 221 12.01 29.43 -30.75
N ALA A 222 10.77 29.85 -30.56
CA ALA A 222 10.29 30.38 -29.31
C ALA A 222 9.55 29.26 -28.55
N VAL A 223 9.94 29.03 -27.30
CA VAL A 223 9.38 27.99 -26.43
C VAL A 223 8.79 28.66 -25.19
N PRO A 224 7.45 28.70 -25.03
CA PRO A 224 6.87 29.17 -23.78
C PRO A 224 7.22 28.19 -22.65
N ALA A 225 7.50 28.70 -21.46
CA ALA A 225 7.54 27.82 -20.31
C ALA A 225 6.13 27.38 -19.96
N HIS A 226 5.97 26.09 -19.72
CA HIS A 226 4.68 25.52 -19.35
C HIS A 226 4.59 25.43 -17.83
N PRO A 227 3.49 25.90 -17.22
CA PRO A 227 3.17 25.52 -15.86
C PRO A 227 3.22 24.01 -15.77
N PHE A 228 4.04 23.53 -14.85
CA PHE A 228 4.00 22.15 -14.43
C PHE A 228 3.76 22.20 -12.93
N GLU A 229 2.88 21.36 -12.41
CA GLU A 229 2.97 21.10 -10.99
C GLU A 229 4.25 20.31 -10.79
N PRO A 230 5.17 20.71 -9.89
CA PRO A 230 6.17 19.79 -9.41
C PRO A 230 5.39 18.56 -9.02
N GLY A 231 5.82 17.41 -9.55
CA GLY A 231 5.45 16.17 -8.92
C GLY A 231 5.94 16.27 -7.49
N THR A 232 5.08 16.71 -6.56
CA THR A 232 5.08 16.10 -5.24
C THR A 232 5.03 14.61 -5.52
N GLU A 233 5.74 13.81 -4.73
CA GLU A 233 5.60 12.36 -4.82
C GLU A 233 4.10 11.98 -4.88
N ALA A 234 3.27 12.69 -4.12
CA ALA A 234 1.81 12.62 -4.20
C ALA A 234 1.20 12.91 -5.59
N SER A 235 1.59 13.96 -6.33
CA SER A 235 1.03 14.27 -7.67
C SER A 235 1.48 13.25 -8.74
N SER A 236 2.74 12.78 -8.68
CA SER A 236 3.22 11.69 -9.54
C SER A 236 2.54 10.36 -9.21
N LEU A 237 2.33 10.08 -7.92
CA LEU A 237 1.62 8.90 -7.44
C LEU A 237 0.13 8.94 -7.80
N ASN A 238 -0.53 10.08 -7.63
CA ASN A 238 -1.94 10.27 -8.03
C ASN A 238 -2.13 10.04 -9.53
N THR A 239 -1.18 10.54 -10.34
CA THR A 239 -1.20 10.31 -11.78
C THR A 239 -0.98 8.84 -12.11
N LEU A 240 -0.01 8.20 -11.46
CA LEU A 240 0.26 6.77 -11.59
C LEU A 240 -0.96 5.93 -11.22
N LEU A 241 -1.61 6.22 -10.10
CA LEU A 241 -2.79 5.53 -9.61
C LEU A 241 -3.99 5.72 -10.55
N LYS A 242 -4.24 6.94 -11.05
CA LYS A 242 -5.31 7.18 -12.04
C LYS A 242 -5.06 6.39 -13.33
N VAL A 243 -3.82 6.37 -13.82
CA VAL A 243 -3.45 5.60 -15.01
C VAL A 243 -3.62 4.10 -14.74
N ASN A 244 -3.24 3.63 -13.56
CA ASN A 244 -3.40 2.22 -13.19
C ASN A 244 -4.88 1.82 -13.09
N LEU A 245 -5.72 2.66 -12.48
CA LEU A 245 -7.17 2.48 -12.39
C LEU A 245 -7.78 2.31 -13.79
N ALA A 246 -7.44 3.21 -14.71
CA ALA A 246 -7.90 3.16 -16.10
C ALA A 246 -7.39 1.91 -16.86
N GLN A 247 -6.17 1.47 -16.57
CA GLN A 247 -5.60 0.26 -17.16
C GLN A 247 -6.30 -1.00 -16.65
N GLU A 248 -6.57 -1.09 -15.34
CA GLU A 248 -7.28 -2.23 -14.76
C GLU A 248 -8.73 -2.31 -15.26
N LEU A 249 -9.42 -1.18 -15.35
CA LEU A 249 -10.75 -1.12 -15.95
C LEU A 249 -10.72 -1.59 -17.43
N LYS A 250 -9.70 -1.19 -18.20
CA LYS A 250 -9.55 -1.63 -19.59
C LYS A 250 -9.23 -3.12 -19.75
N LYS A 251 -8.50 -3.71 -18.80
CA LYS A 251 -8.18 -5.15 -18.80
C LYS A 251 -9.40 -6.00 -18.41
N ASN A 252 -10.32 -5.43 -17.64
CA ASN A 252 -11.50 -6.11 -17.10
C ASN A 252 -12.78 -5.44 -17.64
N PRO A 253 -13.14 -5.70 -18.91
CA PRO A 253 -14.25 -5.01 -19.58
C PRO A 253 -15.64 -5.30 -18.96
N THR A 254 -15.74 -6.28 -18.07
CA THR A 254 -16.96 -6.60 -17.30
C THR A 254 -17.16 -5.66 -16.11
N PHE A 255 -16.15 -4.86 -15.75
CA PHE A 255 -16.27 -3.88 -14.67
C PHE A 255 -16.89 -2.60 -15.26
N PRO A 256 -18.05 -2.15 -14.76
CA PRO A 256 -18.65 -0.90 -15.22
C PRO A 256 -17.85 0.31 -14.73
N SER A 257 -17.31 0.22 -13.52
CA SER A 257 -16.50 1.26 -12.87
C SER A 257 -15.50 0.64 -11.89
N LEU A 258 -14.52 1.43 -11.48
CA LEU A 258 -13.54 1.06 -10.46
C LEU A 258 -13.30 2.24 -9.54
N TYR A 259 -13.49 2.05 -8.24
CA TYR A 259 -13.28 3.05 -7.19
C TYR A 259 -12.05 2.66 -6.37
N LEU A 260 -11.22 3.64 -6.02
CA LEU A 260 -10.03 3.43 -5.20
C LEU A 260 -9.77 4.61 -4.29
N GLY A 261 -9.69 4.32 -3.00
CA GLY A 261 -9.11 5.14 -1.95
C GLY A 261 -7.78 4.55 -1.50
N VAL A 262 -6.79 5.41 -1.33
CA VAL A 262 -5.48 5.08 -0.76
C VAL A 262 -5.15 6.10 0.33
N ALA A 263 -4.84 5.65 1.54
CA ALA A 263 -4.48 6.55 2.64
C ALA A 263 -3.37 5.96 3.51
N GLN A 264 -2.33 6.74 3.81
CA GLN A 264 -1.30 6.33 4.77
C GLN A 264 -1.78 6.54 6.23
N THR A 265 -1.37 5.70 7.18
CA THR A 265 -1.78 5.89 8.58
C THR A 265 -0.92 6.92 9.30
N GLN A 266 0.40 6.86 9.16
CA GLN A 266 1.32 7.84 9.75
C GLN A 266 1.73 8.98 8.78
N GLY A 267 1.34 8.88 7.50
CA GLY A 267 1.57 9.90 6.48
C GLY A 267 0.37 10.82 6.21
N ASN A 268 0.63 11.94 5.54
CA ASN A 268 -0.42 12.86 5.07
C ASN A 268 -0.96 12.51 3.66
N TYR A 269 -0.53 11.38 3.09
CA TYR A 269 -0.96 10.99 1.76
C TYR A 269 -2.37 10.39 1.80
N GLN A 270 -3.26 10.98 0.99
CA GLN A 270 -4.59 10.47 0.70
C GLN A 270 -4.88 10.68 -0.77
N PHE A 271 -5.52 9.69 -1.39
CA PHE A 271 -5.93 9.71 -2.77
C PHE A 271 -7.25 8.98 -2.93
N TYR A 272 -8.20 9.60 -3.61
CA TYR A 272 -9.49 9.02 -3.92
C TYR A 272 -9.78 9.27 -5.40
N ALA A 273 -10.11 8.21 -6.12
CA ALA A 273 -10.42 8.26 -7.54
C ALA A 273 -11.47 7.22 -7.90
N ALA A 274 -12.17 7.50 -8.99
CA ALA A 274 -13.04 6.58 -9.67
C ALA A 274 -12.80 6.69 -11.19
N ASP A 275 -13.00 5.60 -11.92
CA ASP A 275 -13.02 5.59 -13.38
C ASP A 275 -14.16 4.69 -13.88
N GLY A 276 -14.60 4.93 -15.11
CA GLY A 276 -15.74 4.24 -15.72
C GLY A 276 -17.09 4.89 -15.47
N LEU A 277 -18.14 4.09 -15.55
CA LEU A 277 -19.53 4.53 -15.45
C LEU A 277 -20.18 3.96 -14.18
N GLN A 278 -20.69 4.85 -13.35
CA GLN A 278 -21.51 4.48 -12.19
C GLN A 278 -22.86 3.91 -12.63
N ASN A 279 -23.39 4.37 -13.77
CA ASN A 279 -24.60 3.84 -14.39
C ASN A 279 -24.37 3.78 -15.92
N PRO A 280 -24.03 2.60 -16.46
CA PRO A 280 -23.78 2.40 -17.89
C PRO A 280 -24.97 2.72 -18.79
N GLN A 281 -26.20 2.52 -18.31
CA GLN A 281 -27.43 2.71 -19.09
C GLN A 281 -27.71 4.20 -19.36
N THR A 282 -27.31 5.08 -18.45
CA THR A 282 -27.47 6.54 -18.56
C THR A 282 -26.16 7.29 -18.82
N ALA A 283 -25.05 6.56 -18.93
CA ALA A 283 -23.70 7.08 -19.13
C ALA A 283 -23.27 8.11 -18.06
N VAL A 284 -23.69 7.90 -16.82
CA VAL A 284 -23.23 8.68 -15.66
C VAL A 284 -21.85 8.20 -15.28
N ALA A 285 -20.89 9.13 -15.22
CA ALA A 285 -19.51 8.85 -14.84
C ALA A 285 -19.41 8.51 -13.35
N ALA A 286 -18.52 7.59 -13.01
CA ALA A 286 -18.19 7.27 -11.62
C ALA A 286 -17.44 8.42 -10.95
N MET A 287 -17.83 8.70 -9.70
CA MET A 287 -17.25 9.76 -8.87
C MET A 287 -16.69 9.19 -7.56
N PRO A 288 -15.55 9.69 -7.04
CA PRO A 288 -14.96 9.18 -5.80
C PRO A 288 -15.88 9.23 -4.57
N GLU A 289 -16.91 10.08 -4.62
CA GLU A 289 -17.88 10.32 -3.56
C GLU A 289 -19.12 9.41 -3.65
N ASP A 290 -19.22 8.56 -4.67
CA ASP A 290 -20.34 7.62 -4.82
C ASP A 290 -20.33 6.58 -3.70
N GLY A 291 -21.53 6.21 -3.23
CA GLY A 291 -21.73 5.18 -2.22
C GLY A 291 -21.59 3.78 -2.82
N LEU A 292 -20.79 2.95 -2.18
CA LEU A 292 -20.43 1.60 -2.57
C LEU A 292 -21.11 0.61 -1.62
N ARG A 293 -21.90 -0.32 -2.14
CA ARG A 293 -22.43 -1.43 -1.33
C ARG A 293 -21.26 -2.23 -0.79
N LEU A 294 -21.16 -2.37 0.53
CA LEU A 294 -20.01 -3.00 1.16
C LEU A 294 -20.09 -4.52 1.16
N ALA A 295 -21.32 -5.06 1.17
CA ALA A 295 -21.55 -6.48 1.43
C ALA A 295 -20.69 -6.89 2.65
N SER A 296 -20.01 -8.02 2.56
CA SER A 296 -19.23 -8.61 3.66
C SER A 296 -18.14 -7.73 4.29
N VAL A 297 -17.70 -6.62 3.68
CA VAL A 297 -16.86 -5.62 4.38
C VAL A 297 -17.54 -5.11 5.65
N THR A 298 -18.88 -5.07 5.68
CA THR A 298 -19.71 -4.75 6.86
C THR A 298 -19.42 -5.63 8.07
N LYS A 299 -19.00 -6.88 7.89
CA LYS A 299 -18.66 -7.79 9.00
C LYS A 299 -17.58 -7.21 9.91
N THR A 300 -16.61 -6.51 9.33
CA THR A 300 -15.56 -5.80 10.08
C THR A 300 -16.15 -4.76 11.03
N PHE A 301 -17.22 -4.05 10.62
CA PHE A 301 -17.92 -3.07 11.46
C PHE A 301 -18.70 -3.76 12.58
N THR A 302 -19.43 -4.83 12.26
CA THR A 302 -20.17 -5.63 13.24
C THR A 302 -19.25 -6.20 14.31
N ALA A 303 -18.12 -6.79 13.89
CA ALA A 303 -17.12 -7.35 14.78
C ALA A 303 -16.45 -6.29 15.65
N ALA A 304 -16.06 -5.15 15.04
CA ALA A 304 -15.50 -4.02 15.76
C ALA A 304 -16.46 -3.52 16.86
N LEU A 305 -17.77 -3.43 16.57
CA LEU A 305 -18.76 -3.01 17.55
C LEU A 305 -18.92 -4.02 18.70
N ILE A 306 -18.99 -5.32 18.40
CA ILE A 306 -19.03 -6.39 19.43
C ILE A 306 -17.82 -6.30 20.36
N LEU A 307 -16.62 -6.11 19.80
CA LEU A 307 -15.39 -5.99 20.58
C LEU A 307 -15.36 -4.68 21.40
N ARG A 308 -15.94 -3.58 20.90
CA ARG A 308 -16.14 -2.35 21.69
C ARG A 308 -17.08 -2.57 22.87
N LEU A 309 -18.19 -3.28 22.67
CA LEU A 309 -19.10 -3.64 23.76
C LEU A 309 -18.40 -4.52 24.81
N GLN A 310 -17.46 -5.39 24.39
CA GLN A 310 -16.61 -6.14 25.32
C GLN A 310 -15.68 -5.23 26.13
N GLU A 311 -15.06 -4.21 25.53
CA GLU A 311 -14.21 -3.25 26.26
C GLU A 311 -14.99 -2.48 27.33
N GLU A 312 -16.28 -2.25 27.11
CA GLU A 312 -17.18 -1.65 28.11
C GLU A 312 -17.70 -2.66 29.15
N GLY A 313 -17.30 -3.94 29.04
CA GLY A 313 -17.71 -5.01 29.95
C GLY A 313 -19.19 -5.40 29.80
N LEU A 314 -19.81 -5.09 28.66
CA LEU A 314 -21.23 -5.40 28.39
C LEU A 314 -21.43 -6.84 27.88
N LEU A 315 -20.37 -7.44 27.32
CA LEU A 315 -20.31 -8.85 26.92
C LEU A 315 -18.89 -9.39 27.07
N ASN A 316 -18.75 -10.71 27.02
CA ASN A 316 -17.49 -11.41 26.75
C ASN A 316 -17.72 -12.34 25.56
N ILE A 317 -16.83 -12.31 24.56
CA ILE A 317 -17.01 -13.10 23.33
C ILE A 317 -16.98 -14.61 23.57
N GLU A 318 -16.46 -15.08 24.70
CA GLU A 318 -16.49 -16.50 25.09
C GLU A 318 -17.86 -16.94 25.66
N GLN A 319 -18.80 -16.02 25.84
CA GLN A 319 -20.17 -16.34 26.27
C GLN A 319 -20.97 -16.98 25.14
N ASN A 320 -21.98 -17.76 25.54
CA ASN A 320 -22.91 -18.37 24.61
C ASN A 320 -23.87 -17.32 24.05
N VAL A 321 -24.23 -17.45 22.78
CA VAL A 321 -25.24 -16.62 22.11
C VAL A 321 -26.59 -16.68 22.85
N ALA A 322 -26.91 -17.83 23.45
CA ALA A 322 -28.12 -18.05 24.27
C ALA A 322 -28.18 -17.23 25.57
N ASP A 323 -27.08 -16.60 25.99
CA ASP A 323 -27.09 -15.66 27.12
C ASP A 323 -27.75 -14.32 26.74
N PHE A 324 -27.86 -14.03 25.44
CA PHE A 324 -28.37 -12.77 24.90
C PHE A 324 -29.66 -12.95 24.08
N LEU A 325 -29.76 -14.03 23.30
CA LEU A 325 -30.90 -14.28 22.42
C LEU A 325 -31.82 -15.36 22.98
N SER A 326 -33.13 -15.26 22.71
CA SER A 326 -34.11 -16.17 23.29
C SER A 326 -34.04 -17.56 22.64
N PRO A 327 -34.48 -18.62 23.35
CA PRO A 327 -34.58 -19.96 22.77
C PRO A 327 -35.41 -20.00 21.48
N GLU A 328 -36.47 -19.17 21.37
CA GLU A 328 -37.30 -19.08 20.17
C GLU A 328 -36.51 -18.56 18.96
N THR A 329 -35.53 -17.67 19.17
CA THR A 329 -34.65 -17.20 18.11
C THR A 329 -33.74 -18.33 17.63
N LEU A 330 -33.14 -19.08 18.55
CA LEU A 330 -32.03 -20.01 18.28
C LEU A 330 -32.47 -21.43 17.88
N THR A 331 -33.62 -21.90 18.36
CA THR A 331 -34.07 -23.29 18.15
C THR A 331 -34.20 -23.59 16.67
N GLY A 332 -33.61 -24.72 16.24
CA GLY A 332 -33.66 -25.22 14.87
C GLY A 332 -32.69 -24.52 13.90
N LEU A 333 -31.93 -23.51 14.34
CA LEU A 333 -30.93 -22.87 13.46
C LEU A 333 -29.66 -23.70 13.28
N HIS A 334 -29.35 -24.58 14.25
CA HIS A 334 -28.13 -25.39 14.23
C HIS A 334 -28.40 -26.86 14.52
N GLU A 335 -29.20 -27.49 13.67
CA GLU A 335 -29.43 -28.94 13.73
C GLU A 335 -28.37 -29.71 12.95
N PHE A 336 -27.52 -30.45 13.68
CA PHE A 336 -26.52 -31.32 13.07
C PHE A 336 -26.65 -32.75 13.60
N GLN A 337 -26.86 -33.69 12.68
CA GLN A 337 -27.04 -35.12 13.00
C GLN A 337 -28.16 -35.38 14.05
N GLY A 338 -29.24 -34.62 13.99
CA GLY A 338 -30.41 -34.77 14.88
C GLY A 338 -30.25 -34.17 16.27
N VAL A 339 -29.22 -33.35 16.48
CA VAL A 339 -28.99 -32.58 17.72
C VAL A 339 -28.96 -31.10 17.38
N ASP A 340 -29.74 -30.31 18.14
CA ASP A 340 -29.71 -28.84 18.06
C ASP A 340 -28.62 -28.31 19.01
N TYR A 341 -27.62 -27.63 18.43
CA TYR A 341 -26.48 -27.06 19.14
C TYR A 341 -26.59 -25.53 19.29
N GLY A 342 -27.71 -24.91 18.90
CA GLY A 342 -27.85 -23.44 18.86
C GLY A 342 -27.58 -22.74 20.20
N ASN A 343 -27.75 -23.45 21.33
CA ASN A 343 -27.46 -22.93 22.67
C ASN A 343 -26.00 -23.08 23.14
N GLN A 344 -25.14 -23.73 22.35
CA GLN A 344 -23.72 -23.98 22.65
C GLN A 344 -22.78 -23.12 21.81
N ILE A 345 -23.31 -22.36 20.85
CA ILE A 345 -22.51 -21.47 20.02
C ILE A 345 -22.09 -20.26 20.85
N THR A 346 -20.80 -19.93 20.80
CA THR A 346 -20.23 -18.72 21.43
C THR A 346 -20.19 -17.54 20.47
N ILE A 347 -20.11 -16.32 21.00
CA ILE A 347 -19.96 -15.10 20.18
C ILE A 347 -18.64 -15.13 19.39
N HIS A 348 -17.56 -15.63 19.98
CA HIS A 348 -16.26 -15.84 19.31
C HIS A 348 -16.44 -16.72 18.07
N GLN A 349 -17.14 -17.85 18.20
CA GLN A 349 -17.40 -18.76 17.08
C GLN A 349 -18.25 -18.13 15.97
N LEU A 350 -19.13 -17.18 16.29
CA LEU A 350 -19.83 -16.40 15.26
C LEU A 350 -18.87 -15.45 14.53
N LEU A 351 -18.00 -14.75 15.27
CA LEU A 351 -17.08 -13.75 14.73
C LEU A 351 -16.04 -14.34 13.77
N ASN A 352 -15.51 -15.54 14.07
CA ASN A 352 -14.47 -16.19 13.28
C ASN A 352 -14.96 -17.34 12.40
N HIS A 353 -16.29 -17.46 12.20
CA HIS A 353 -16.90 -18.48 11.36
C HIS A 353 -16.59 -19.93 11.77
N THR A 354 -16.50 -20.20 13.08
CA THR A 354 -16.32 -21.57 13.60
C THR A 354 -17.55 -22.10 14.33
N SER A 355 -18.72 -21.52 14.09
CA SER A 355 -19.99 -21.90 14.74
C SER A 355 -20.57 -23.23 14.24
N GLY A 356 -20.24 -23.64 13.01
CA GLY A 356 -20.84 -24.80 12.35
C GLY A 356 -22.24 -24.54 11.78
N LEU A 357 -22.76 -23.31 11.86
CA LEU A 357 -23.97 -22.87 11.17
C LEU A 357 -23.76 -22.96 9.65
N GLY A 358 -24.80 -23.35 8.91
CA GLY A 358 -24.79 -23.23 7.46
C GLY A 358 -24.95 -21.78 7.02
N ASP A 359 -24.50 -21.48 5.82
CA ASP A 359 -24.72 -20.18 5.18
C ASP A 359 -26.07 -20.13 4.47
N HIS A 360 -26.86 -19.10 4.76
CA HIS A 360 -28.21 -19.01 4.23
C HIS A 360 -28.25 -18.60 2.76
N PHE A 361 -27.16 -18.07 2.19
CA PHE A 361 -27.11 -17.73 0.78
C PHE A 361 -26.75 -18.92 -0.11
N PHE A 362 -25.93 -19.86 0.36
CA PHE A 362 -25.32 -20.88 -0.50
C PHE A 362 -25.38 -22.33 0.02
N ASP A 363 -25.79 -22.58 1.28
CA ASP A 363 -25.91 -23.93 1.84
C ASP A 363 -27.38 -24.38 1.95
N GLY A 364 -28.16 -24.18 0.88
CA GLY A 364 -29.52 -24.68 0.78
C GLY A 364 -29.58 -26.22 0.87
N ASP A 365 -30.53 -26.75 1.63
CA ASP A 365 -30.68 -28.20 1.81
C ASP A 365 -31.29 -28.88 0.57
N GLU A 366 -30.44 -29.55 -0.22
CA GLU A 366 -30.84 -30.36 -1.39
C GLU A 366 -31.89 -31.44 -1.04
N ASN A 367 -31.96 -31.89 0.22
CA ASN A 367 -32.90 -32.92 0.68
C ASN A 367 -34.33 -32.38 0.90
N HIS A 368 -34.53 -31.07 0.94
CA HIS A 368 -35.84 -30.43 1.07
C HIS A 368 -36.40 -29.96 -0.29
N ASN A 369 -36.75 -30.94 -1.14
CA ASN A 369 -37.59 -30.79 -2.34
C ASN A 369 -37.06 -29.85 -3.46
N GLY A 370 -35.74 -29.63 -3.57
CA GLY A 370 -35.19 -28.74 -4.59
C GLY A 370 -35.55 -27.27 -4.35
N THR A 371 -35.63 -26.88 -3.08
CA THR A 371 -35.76 -25.46 -2.69
C THR A 371 -34.46 -24.75 -3.06
N PRO A 372 -34.53 -23.65 -3.81
CA PRO A 372 -33.33 -22.95 -4.25
C PRO A 372 -32.65 -22.20 -3.09
N ASP A 373 -31.34 -22.01 -3.22
CA ASP A 373 -30.53 -21.16 -2.36
C ASP A 373 -31.15 -19.76 -2.20
N LEU A 374 -30.96 -19.10 -1.06
CA LEU A 374 -31.62 -17.80 -0.82
C LEU A 374 -31.25 -16.80 -1.92
N ILE A 375 -30.00 -16.81 -2.40
CA ILE A 375 -29.56 -15.92 -3.48
C ILE A 375 -30.47 -16.01 -4.72
N GLU A 376 -30.92 -17.21 -5.09
CA GLU A 376 -31.84 -17.38 -6.23
C GLU A 376 -33.24 -16.79 -5.95
N ILE A 377 -33.71 -16.89 -4.71
CA ILE A 377 -34.97 -16.27 -4.28
C ILE A 377 -34.84 -14.75 -4.32
N LEU A 378 -33.74 -14.19 -3.83
CA LEU A 378 -33.51 -12.74 -3.85
C LEU A 378 -33.47 -12.18 -5.27
N LEU A 379 -32.91 -12.94 -6.22
CA LEU A 379 -32.84 -12.55 -7.64
C LEU A 379 -34.18 -12.69 -8.36
N SER A 380 -34.99 -13.69 -8.01
CA SER A 380 -36.31 -13.92 -8.60
C SER A 380 -37.42 -13.06 -7.97
N GLU A 381 -37.25 -12.63 -6.72
CA GLU A 381 -38.15 -11.76 -5.98
C GLU A 381 -37.49 -10.43 -5.56
N PRO A 382 -37.05 -9.60 -6.53
CA PRO A 382 -36.14 -8.48 -6.27
C PRO A 382 -36.72 -7.34 -5.41
N ASN A 383 -38.06 -7.26 -5.28
CA ASN A 383 -38.74 -6.18 -4.57
C ASN A 383 -39.12 -6.55 -3.12
N THR A 384 -38.78 -7.76 -2.67
CA THR A 384 -39.12 -8.21 -1.32
C THR A 384 -38.19 -7.56 -0.29
N PHE A 385 -38.77 -6.93 0.73
CA PHE A 385 -38.00 -6.42 1.86
C PHE A 385 -37.77 -7.54 2.88
N TRP A 386 -36.52 -7.93 3.10
CA TRP A 386 -36.13 -8.96 4.07
C TRP A 386 -35.81 -8.35 5.44
N THR A 387 -36.37 -8.95 6.49
CA THR A 387 -36.03 -8.64 7.88
C THR A 387 -35.09 -9.71 8.44
N PRO A 388 -34.32 -9.43 9.51
CA PRO A 388 -33.50 -10.44 10.17
C PRO A 388 -34.29 -11.69 10.54
N GLN A 389 -35.54 -11.52 11.03
CA GLN A 389 -36.41 -12.63 11.36
C GLN A 389 -36.76 -13.51 10.15
N MET A 390 -37.00 -12.90 8.98
CA MET A 390 -37.26 -13.67 7.75
C MET A 390 -36.03 -14.48 7.31
N VAL A 391 -34.82 -13.94 7.49
CA VAL A 391 -33.57 -14.66 7.22
C VAL A 391 -33.41 -15.84 8.18
N LEU A 392 -33.64 -15.64 9.49
CA LEU A 392 -33.62 -16.72 10.47
C LEU A 392 -34.67 -17.80 10.17
N ASP A 393 -35.88 -17.39 9.76
CA ASP A 393 -36.95 -18.31 9.41
C ASP A 393 -36.63 -19.10 8.14
N TYR A 394 -35.98 -18.49 7.15
CA TYR A 394 -35.47 -19.21 5.99
C TYR A 394 -34.40 -20.22 6.41
N ALA A 395 -33.37 -19.76 7.12
CA ALA A 395 -32.25 -20.60 7.53
C ALA A 395 -32.69 -21.84 8.34
N ARG A 396 -33.61 -21.63 9.29
CA ARG A 396 -34.18 -22.73 10.12
C ARG A 396 -34.83 -23.84 9.29
N ASN A 397 -35.44 -23.48 8.17
CA ASN A 397 -36.24 -24.41 7.38
C ASN A 397 -35.48 -24.99 6.18
N PHE A 398 -34.45 -24.29 5.70
CA PHE A 398 -33.86 -24.54 4.38
C PHE A 398 -32.34 -24.55 4.33
N THR A 399 -31.63 -24.30 5.43
CA THR A 399 -30.16 -24.27 5.45
C THR A 399 -29.59 -25.44 6.24
N GLN A 400 -28.56 -26.08 5.70
CA GLN A 400 -27.93 -27.23 6.34
C GLN A 400 -26.75 -26.82 7.23
N SER A 401 -26.76 -27.26 8.49
CA SER A 401 -25.59 -27.10 9.38
C SER A 401 -24.43 -28.01 8.95
N VAL A 402 -23.20 -27.51 9.04
CA VAL A 402 -22.02 -28.17 8.45
C VAL A 402 -21.15 -28.92 9.47
N GLY A 403 -21.32 -28.64 10.76
CA GLY A 403 -20.54 -29.25 11.82
C GLY A 403 -21.03 -28.86 13.21
N VAL A 404 -20.37 -29.40 14.24
CA VAL A 404 -20.62 -28.98 15.63
C VAL A 404 -19.82 -27.69 15.93
N PRO A 405 -20.21 -26.88 16.94
CA PRO A 405 -19.50 -25.64 17.22
C PRO A 405 -18.02 -25.88 17.52
N GLY A 406 -17.14 -25.14 16.84
CA GLY A 406 -15.69 -25.19 16.96
C GLY A 406 -14.99 -26.29 16.16
N SER A 407 -15.70 -27.09 15.34
CA SER A 407 -15.08 -28.20 14.61
C SER A 407 -14.21 -27.78 13.42
N GLY A 408 -14.34 -26.55 12.94
CA GLY A 408 -13.59 -26.01 11.80
C GLY A 408 -14.18 -24.69 11.31
N PHE A 409 -13.48 -24.06 10.37
CA PHE A 409 -13.93 -22.84 9.71
C PHE A 409 -14.99 -23.16 8.65
N HIS A 410 -16.10 -22.42 8.66
CA HIS A 410 -17.11 -22.39 7.60
C HIS A 410 -17.78 -21.03 7.56
N TYR A 411 -17.54 -20.29 6.48
CA TYR A 411 -18.03 -18.93 6.32
C TYR A 411 -19.56 -18.90 6.32
N THR A 412 -20.17 -18.08 7.18
CA THR A 412 -21.63 -17.98 7.28
C THR A 412 -22.08 -16.56 7.62
N ASP A 413 -22.94 -15.99 6.77
CA ASP A 413 -23.58 -14.70 7.00
C ASP A 413 -24.61 -14.77 8.14
N LEU A 414 -25.17 -15.95 8.39
CA LEU A 414 -26.14 -16.17 9.47
C LEU A 414 -25.55 -15.83 10.84
N GLY A 415 -24.25 -16.12 11.04
CA GLY A 415 -23.56 -15.76 12.29
C GLY A 415 -23.55 -14.25 12.54
N TYR A 416 -23.38 -13.45 11.49
CA TYR A 416 -23.37 -12.00 11.60
C TYR A 416 -24.77 -11.41 11.79
N VAL A 417 -25.81 -12.04 11.25
CA VAL A 417 -27.21 -11.69 11.59
C VAL A 417 -27.46 -11.88 13.09
N LEU A 418 -26.99 -12.97 13.70
CA LEU A 418 -27.11 -13.19 15.14
C LEU A 418 -26.32 -12.15 15.95
N LEU A 419 -25.10 -11.78 15.50
CA LEU A 419 -24.33 -10.70 16.14
C LEU A 419 -25.07 -9.35 16.08
N GLY A 420 -25.72 -9.03 14.96
CA GLY A 420 -26.57 -7.84 14.85
C GLY A 420 -27.70 -7.82 15.89
N LEU A 421 -28.37 -8.95 16.10
CA LEU A 421 -29.42 -9.08 17.12
C LEU A 421 -28.87 -8.95 18.55
N ILE A 422 -27.67 -9.50 18.81
CA ILE A 422 -26.98 -9.33 20.11
C ILE A 422 -26.68 -7.84 20.35
N ILE A 423 -26.21 -7.11 19.34
CA ILE A 423 -25.96 -5.67 19.43
C ILE A 423 -27.24 -4.92 19.81
N GLU A 424 -28.36 -5.15 19.11
CA GLU A 424 -29.64 -4.51 19.44
C GLU A 424 -30.11 -4.85 20.85
N GLN A 425 -29.91 -6.11 21.28
CA GLN A 425 -30.30 -6.55 22.61
C GLN A 425 -29.47 -5.89 23.72
N ILE A 426 -28.17 -5.68 23.52
CA ILE A 426 -27.27 -5.07 24.51
C ILE A 426 -27.43 -3.56 24.56
N THR A 427 -27.52 -2.92 23.39
CA THR A 427 -27.57 -1.45 23.27
C THR A 427 -28.97 -0.88 23.49
N HIS A 428 -30.01 -1.70 23.31
CA HIS A 428 -31.42 -1.30 23.30
C HIS A 428 -31.74 -0.23 22.24
N THR A 429 -30.95 -0.17 21.18
CA THR A 429 -31.17 0.66 19.98
C THR A 429 -31.23 -0.22 18.75
N SER A 430 -31.67 0.31 17.62
CA SER A 430 -31.53 -0.42 16.35
C SER A 430 -30.05 -0.60 15.98
N LEU A 431 -29.73 -1.60 15.15
CA LEU A 431 -28.36 -1.80 14.68
C LEU A 431 -27.83 -0.57 13.92
N THR A 432 -28.70 0.11 13.17
CA THR A 432 -28.36 1.37 12.48
C THR A 432 -27.92 2.45 13.46
N GLU A 433 -28.68 2.68 14.52
CA GLU A 433 -28.32 3.65 15.58
C GLU A 433 -27.05 3.22 16.30
N ALA A 434 -26.87 1.93 16.59
CA ALA A 434 -25.65 1.42 17.22
C ALA A 434 -24.41 1.67 16.35
N TYR A 435 -24.48 1.48 15.04
CA TYR A 435 -23.37 1.83 14.15
C TYR A 435 -23.02 3.32 14.21
N HIS A 436 -24.03 4.20 14.20
CA HIS A 436 -23.81 5.64 14.34
C HIS A 436 -23.12 5.99 15.66
N ASP A 437 -23.70 5.56 16.78
CA ASP A 437 -23.25 5.95 18.10
C ASP A 437 -21.84 5.44 18.42
N TRP A 438 -21.49 4.23 17.95
CA TRP A 438 -20.27 3.54 18.36
C TRP A 438 -19.15 3.59 17.32
N ILE A 439 -19.45 3.83 16.04
CA ILE A 439 -18.46 3.80 14.95
C ILE A 439 -18.54 5.02 14.06
N LEU A 440 -19.67 5.25 13.38
CA LEU A 440 -19.71 6.17 12.25
C LEU A 440 -19.56 7.63 12.69
N ASP A 441 -20.33 8.07 13.69
CA ASP A 441 -20.27 9.46 14.15
C ASP A 441 -18.95 9.77 14.88
N PRO A 442 -18.42 8.91 15.79
CA PRO A 442 -17.10 9.12 16.39
C PRO A 442 -15.95 9.20 15.40
N LEU A 443 -16.07 8.53 14.26
CA LEU A 443 -15.08 8.53 13.19
C LEU A 443 -15.42 9.51 12.07
N GLU A 444 -16.45 10.36 12.19
CA GLU A 444 -16.83 11.33 11.15
C GLU A 444 -17.03 10.68 9.76
N MET A 445 -17.66 9.51 9.74
CA MET A 445 -18.00 8.76 8.52
C MET A 445 -19.35 9.22 7.94
N ASP A 446 -19.43 10.51 7.60
CA ASP A 446 -20.68 11.18 7.23
C ASP A 446 -21.35 10.66 5.95
N HIS A 447 -20.64 9.86 5.15
CA HIS A 447 -21.12 9.29 3.88
C HIS A 447 -21.36 7.78 3.98
N THR A 448 -21.46 7.24 5.19
CA THR A 448 -21.73 5.83 5.45
C THR A 448 -23.13 5.66 6.04
N TRP A 449 -23.89 4.67 5.56
CA TRP A 449 -25.27 4.43 6.00
C TRP A 449 -25.71 2.97 5.84
N MET A 450 -26.74 2.57 6.59
CA MET A 450 -27.41 1.27 6.44
C MET A 450 -28.50 1.34 5.37
N GLU A 451 -28.32 0.61 4.27
CA GLU A 451 -29.26 0.64 3.14
C GLU A 451 -30.68 0.22 3.58
N PHE A 452 -31.69 0.89 3.03
CA PHE A 452 -33.12 0.71 3.33
C PHE A 452 -33.59 1.00 4.77
N ARG A 453 -32.68 1.28 5.71
CA ARG A 453 -33.01 1.61 7.11
C ARG A 453 -32.89 3.09 7.41
N GLU A 454 -32.09 3.82 6.64
CA GLU A 454 -31.96 5.26 6.74
C GLU A 454 -31.87 5.92 5.35
N THR A 455 -31.78 7.25 5.33
CA THR A 455 -31.73 8.01 4.07
C THR A 455 -30.31 7.93 3.48
N PRO A 456 -30.16 7.66 2.17
CA PRO A 456 -28.85 7.67 1.52
C PRO A 456 -28.09 8.97 1.74
N ARG A 457 -26.77 8.85 1.96
CA ARG A 457 -25.87 9.99 2.24
C ARG A 457 -25.11 10.48 1.01
N SER A 458 -25.04 9.65 -0.03
CA SER A 458 -24.46 9.99 -1.34
C SER A 458 -25.22 9.28 -2.46
N VAL A 459 -24.80 9.50 -3.71
CA VAL A 459 -25.33 8.78 -4.86
C VAL A 459 -24.88 7.32 -4.76
N LEU A 460 -25.82 6.39 -4.67
CA LEU A 460 -25.50 4.96 -4.67
C LEU A 460 -24.98 4.54 -6.04
N ALA A 461 -23.79 3.94 -6.09
CA ALA A 461 -23.25 3.40 -7.32
C ALA A 461 -23.97 2.11 -7.73
N HIS A 462 -24.22 1.92 -9.05
CA HIS A 462 -24.91 0.71 -9.47
C HIS A 462 -24.04 -0.52 -9.24
N THR A 463 -24.65 -1.63 -8.80
CA THR A 463 -23.99 -2.92 -8.53
C THR A 463 -24.51 -3.99 -9.48
N PHE A 464 -23.62 -4.83 -10.01
CA PHE A 464 -23.94 -5.77 -11.08
C PHE A 464 -23.53 -7.20 -10.74
N ILE A 465 -24.39 -8.15 -11.09
CA ILE A 465 -24.08 -9.59 -11.17
C ILE A 465 -24.01 -9.96 -12.66
N GLY A 466 -22.81 -10.06 -13.20
CA GLY A 466 -22.61 -10.15 -14.65
C GLY A 466 -23.21 -8.93 -15.34
N GLU A 467 -24.21 -9.13 -16.19
CA GLU A 467 -24.95 -8.06 -16.89
C GLU A 467 -26.21 -7.59 -16.13
N LEU A 468 -26.59 -8.27 -15.04
CA LEU A 468 -27.79 -7.94 -14.26
C LEU A 468 -27.49 -6.82 -13.28
N ASP A 469 -28.17 -5.69 -13.47
CA ASP A 469 -28.15 -4.56 -12.55
C ASP A 469 -29.07 -4.83 -11.35
N ILE A 470 -28.48 -4.96 -10.16
CA ILE A 470 -29.20 -5.26 -8.91
C ILE A 470 -29.38 -4.02 -8.01
N SER A 471 -29.11 -2.82 -8.54
CA SER A 471 -29.08 -1.58 -7.76
C SER A 471 -30.43 -1.24 -7.13
N GLU A 472 -31.52 -1.60 -7.79
CA GLU A 472 -32.89 -1.37 -7.32
C GLU A 472 -33.49 -2.57 -6.57
N PHE A 473 -32.71 -3.65 -6.36
CA PHE A 473 -33.23 -4.85 -5.71
C PHE A 473 -33.35 -4.58 -4.20
N THR A 474 -34.57 -4.44 -3.72
CA THR A 474 -34.86 -4.32 -2.29
C THR A 474 -34.52 -5.61 -1.53
N SER A 475 -34.47 -6.75 -2.24
CA SER A 475 -34.14 -8.07 -1.67
C SER A 475 -32.74 -8.17 -1.07
N VAL A 476 -31.81 -7.29 -1.46
CA VAL A 476 -30.47 -7.20 -0.86
C VAL A 476 -30.52 -6.69 0.60
N SER A 477 -31.68 -6.24 1.09
CA SER A 477 -31.87 -5.90 2.51
C SER A 477 -31.72 -7.10 3.47
N SER A 478 -31.62 -8.32 2.93
CA SER A 478 -31.35 -9.57 3.67
C SER A 478 -29.97 -9.56 4.35
N ASP A 479 -28.99 -8.88 3.76
CA ASP A 479 -27.59 -8.92 4.20
C ASP A 479 -27.39 -8.23 5.57
N TRP A 480 -28.09 -7.12 5.83
CA TRP A 480 -28.18 -6.40 7.11
C TRP A 480 -26.85 -6.30 7.91
N ALA A 481 -26.66 -7.05 9.00
CA ALA A 481 -25.44 -7.04 9.81
C ALA A 481 -24.26 -7.80 9.16
N GLY A 482 -24.54 -8.69 8.21
CA GLY A 482 -23.55 -9.40 7.40
C GLY A 482 -23.05 -8.58 6.21
N GLY A 483 -23.85 -7.62 5.72
CA GLY A 483 -23.46 -6.84 4.53
C GLY A 483 -24.20 -5.56 4.14
N GLY A 484 -25.12 -5.05 4.96
CA GLY A 484 -26.05 -3.98 4.58
C GLY A 484 -25.52 -2.54 4.61
N LEU A 485 -24.26 -2.29 4.98
CA LEU A 485 -23.71 -0.93 4.93
C LEU A 485 -23.35 -0.51 3.51
N VAL A 486 -23.53 0.77 3.25
CA VAL A 486 -23.01 1.49 2.07
C VAL A 486 -22.06 2.56 2.57
N SER A 487 -20.91 2.72 1.92
CA SER A 487 -19.89 3.71 2.32
C SER A 487 -19.15 4.27 1.11
N THR A 488 -18.25 5.21 1.34
CA THR A 488 -17.34 5.75 0.31
C THR A 488 -15.93 5.23 0.56
N ALA A 489 -15.08 5.23 -0.48
CA ALA A 489 -13.69 4.80 -0.33
C ALA A 489 -12.92 5.61 0.74
N SER A 490 -13.28 6.90 0.92
CA SER A 490 -12.67 7.77 1.93
C SER A 490 -13.10 7.41 3.36
N ASP A 491 -14.38 7.15 3.58
CA ASP A 491 -14.89 6.73 4.90
C ASP A 491 -14.34 5.34 5.28
N LEU A 492 -14.26 4.40 4.34
CA LEU A 492 -13.61 3.10 4.56
C LEU A 492 -12.12 3.23 4.94
N CYS A 493 -11.39 4.11 4.24
CA CYS A 493 -10.00 4.41 4.59
C CYS A 493 -9.88 4.95 6.02
N ARG A 494 -10.81 5.80 6.44
CA ARG A 494 -10.83 6.36 7.79
C ARG A 494 -11.13 5.31 8.85
N PHE A 495 -12.12 4.46 8.62
CA PHE A 495 -12.46 3.35 9.52
C PHE A 495 -11.29 2.39 9.72
N LEU A 496 -10.75 1.84 8.63
CA LEU A 496 -9.71 0.81 8.76
C LEU A 496 -8.41 1.38 9.31
N LYS A 497 -8.08 2.63 8.96
CA LYS A 497 -6.98 3.36 9.58
C LYS A 497 -7.16 3.46 11.09
N ALA A 498 -8.33 3.89 11.56
CA ALA A 498 -8.58 3.99 13.00
C ALA A 498 -8.50 2.63 13.70
N LEU A 499 -9.06 1.59 13.07
CA LEU A 499 -9.10 0.22 13.59
C LEU A 499 -7.70 -0.37 13.77
N LEU A 500 -6.87 -0.34 12.72
CA LEU A 500 -5.59 -1.07 12.69
C LEU A 500 -4.39 -0.23 13.15
N SER A 501 -4.52 1.09 13.29
CA SER A 501 -3.50 1.93 13.95
C SER A 501 -3.60 1.92 15.49
N GLY A 502 -4.52 1.14 16.07
CA GLY A 502 -4.73 1.04 17.52
C GLY A 502 -5.46 2.23 18.15
N THR A 503 -6.07 3.12 17.36
CA THR A 503 -6.76 4.31 17.88
C THR A 503 -8.25 4.10 18.13
N PHE A 504 -8.85 3.05 17.56
CA PHE A 504 -10.27 2.73 17.71
C PHE A 504 -10.61 2.02 19.03
N PHE A 505 -9.85 0.95 19.35
CA PHE A 505 -9.98 0.22 20.60
C PHE A 505 -9.27 0.95 21.74
N LYS A 506 -9.77 0.79 22.97
CA LYS A 506 -9.09 1.32 24.18
C LYS A 506 -7.86 0.50 24.54
N SER A 507 -7.81 -0.77 24.12
CA SER A 507 -6.79 -1.74 24.45
C SER A 507 -6.26 -2.45 23.21
N ASP A 508 -4.94 -2.50 23.05
CA ASP A 508 -4.29 -3.25 21.97
C ASP A 508 -4.55 -4.75 22.07
N ALA A 509 -4.85 -5.27 23.27
CA ALA A 509 -5.25 -6.67 23.43
C ALA A 509 -6.56 -6.98 22.70
N THR A 510 -7.47 -6.01 22.58
CA THR A 510 -8.72 -6.17 21.84
C THR A 510 -8.43 -6.27 20.33
N LEU A 511 -7.52 -5.44 19.82
CA LEU A 511 -7.07 -5.55 18.43
C LEU A 511 -6.35 -6.89 18.18
N ALA A 512 -5.49 -7.31 19.09
CA ALA A 512 -4.81 -8.60 19.00
C ALA A 512 -5.81 -9.79 19.00
N GLN A 513 -6.89 -9.71 19.80
CA GLN A 513 -7.99 -10.67 19.73
C GLN A 513 -8.67 -10.65 18.36
N MET A 514 -8.94 -9.47 17.80
CA MET A 514 -9.54 -9.34 16.47
C MET A 514 -8.69 -9.99 15.37
N LEU A 515 -7.37 -9.90 15.48
CA LEU A 515 -6.41 -10.45 14.52
C LEU A 515 -6.03 -11.92 14.76
N ASN A 516 -6.46 -12.51 15.88
CA ASN A 516 -6.20 -13.91 16.16
C ASN A 516 -7.02 -14.80 15.22
N SER A 517 -6.34 -15.46 14.29
CA SER A 517 -6.98 -16.07 13.13
C SER A 517 -6.98 -17.59 13.13
N VAL A 518 -7.98 -18.15 12.45
CA VAL A 518 -8.03 -19.55 12.03
C VAL A 518 -7.70 -19.66 10.54
N GLU A 519 -7.26 -20.83 10.10
CA GLU A 519 -7.06 -21.11 8.67
C GLU A 519 -8.41 -21.21 7.96
N SER A 520 -8.48 -20.64 6.76
CA SER A 520 -9.63 -20.69 5.86
C SER A 520 -9.21 -21.34 4.55
N ASP A 521 -10.01 -22.30 4.08
CA ASP A 521 -9.71 -23.03 2.84
C ASP A 521 -9.67 -22.14 1.58
N SER A 522 -10.29 -20.95 1.62
CA SER A 522 -10.42 -20.05 0.46
C SER A 522 -9.97 -18.62 0.71
N LEU A 523 -9.88 -18.15 1.96
CA LEU A 523 -9.55 -16.76 2.31
C LEU A 523 -8.16 -16.62 2.97
N GLY A 524 -7.38 -17.70 3.02
CA GLY A 524 -6.10 -17.74 3.73
C GLY A 524 -6.31 -17.84 5.24
N TYR A 525 -6.43 -16.71 5.92
CA TYR A 525 -6.64 -16.66 7.37
C TYR A 525 -7.79 -15.71 7.72
N TYR A 526 -8.57 -16.07 8.75
CA TYR A 526 -9.72 -15.30 9.18
C TYR A 526 -9.70 -15.09 10.70
N GLY A 527 -9.66 -13.81 11.12
CA GLY A 527 -9.76 -13.37 12.50
C GLY A 527 -11.20 -13.19 12.96
N LEU A 528 -11.45 -12.20 13.82
CA LEU A 528 -12.81 -11.82 14.24
C LEU A 528 -13.36 -10.80 13.25
N GLY A 529 -14.01 -11.28 12.19
CA GLY A 529 -14.59 -10.43 11.14
C GLY A 529 -13.59 -9.70 10.26
N ILE A 530 -12.39 -10.27 10.12
CA ILE A 530 -11.31 -9.69 9.30
C ILE A 530 -10.50 -10.80 8.64
N GLU A 531 -10.26 -10.66 7.34
CA GLU A 531 -9.39 -11.49 6.51
C GLU A 531 -7.94 -11.03 6.66
N ILE A 532 -7.01 -11.99 6.65
CA ILE A 532 -5.56 -11.76 6.61
C ILE A 532 -5.01 -12.49 5.39
N LEU A 533 -4.52 -11.72 4.43
CA LEU A 533 -4.08 -12.20 3.13
C LEU A 533 -2.58 -11.90 2.91
N PRO A 534 -1.70 -12.90 3.08
CA PRO A 534 -0.30 -12.79 2.71
C PRO A 534 -0.13 -12.82 1.19
N THR A 535 0.61 -11.86 0.62
CA THR A 535 0.87 -11.77 -0.84
C THR A 535 2.35 -11.53 -1.13
N GLU A 536 2.75 -11.60 -2.42
CA GLU A 536 4.11 -11.25 -2.85
C GLU A 536 4.50 -9.78 -2.58
N TYR A 537 3.53 -8.90 -2.32
CA TYR A 537 3.75 -7.47 -2.02
C TYR A 537 3.68 -7.17 -0.52
N GLY A 538 3.38 -8.16 0.32
CA GLY A 538 3.17 -8.00 1.75
C GLY A 538 1.81 -8.52 2.24
N THR A 539 1.53 -8.33 3.50
CA THR A 539 0.27 -8.74 4.16
C THR A 539 -0.79 -7.65 4.05
N PHE A 540 -1.96 -8.06 3.56
CA PHE A 540 -3.17 -7.24 3.54
C PHE A 540 -4.14 -7.74 4.63
N ILE A 541 -4.58 -6.84 5.51
CA ILE A 541 -5.51 -7.14 6.60
C ILE A 541 -6.78 -6.33 6.40
N GLY A 542 -7.93 -6.98 6.30
CA GLY A 542 -9.14 -6.29 5.85
C GLY A 542 -10.30 -7.21 5.56
N HIS A 543 -11.10 -6.92 4.55
CA HIS A 543 -12.17 -7.80 4.12
C HIS A 543 -12.56 -7.53 2.66
N THR A 544 -13.09 -8.55 1.98
CA THR A 544 -13.74 -8.43 0.67
C THR A 544 -15.27 -8.40 0.77
N GLY A 545 -15.96 -7.90 -0.25
CA GLY A 545 -17.41 -7.89 -0.34
C GLY A 545 -17.88 -8.47 -1.67
N PHE A 546 -18.95 -9.29 -1.63
CA PHE A 546 -19.53 -9.91 -2.83
C PHE A 546 -19.97 -8.87 -3.88
N SER A 547 -20.30 -7.63 -3.49
CA SER A 547 -20.58 -6.50 -4.39
C SER A 547 -19.38 -6.04 -5.25
N GLY A 548 -18.20 -6.62 -5.02
CA GLY A 548 -16.93 -6.18 -5.58
C GLY A 548 -16.19 -5.17 -4.69
N ALA A 549 -16.71 -4.90 -3.50
CA ALA A 549 -16.08 -4.01 -2.52
C ALA A 549 -14.85 -4.65 -1.87
N PHE A 550 -13.92 -3.81 -1.44
CA PHE A 550 -12.74 -4.21 -0.68
C PHE A 550 -12.28 -3.13 0.27
N MET A 551 -11.65 -3.54 1.36
CA MET A 551 -11.05 -2.64 2.33
C MET A 551 -9.89 -3.37 3.00
N PHE A 552 -8.65 -3.01 2.68
CA PHE A 552 -7.44 -3.67 3.18
C PHE A 552 -6.39 -2.68 3.66
N TYR A 553 -5.74 -3.01 4.77
CA TYR A 553 -4.57 -2.35 5.29
C TYR A 553 -3.35 -3.16 4.89
N TRP A 554 -2.44 -2.50 4.20
CA TRP A 554 -1.18 -3.04 3.75
C TRP A 554 -0.11 -2.75 4.80
N VAL A 555 0.27 -3.80 5.53
CA VAL A 555 1.11 -3.70 6.73
C VAL A 555 2.46 -3.07 6.42
N GLU A 556 3.12 -3.51 5.35
CA GLU A 556 4.49 -3.13 5.00
C GLU A 556 4.60 -1.70 4.44
N ARG A 557 3.47 -1.11 4.05
CA ARG A 557 3.42 0.25 3.48
C ARG A 557 2.67 1.24 4.36
N ASP A 558 2.16 0.78 5.50
CA ASP A 558 1.36 1.58 6.40
C ASP A 558 0.25 2.35 5.67
N ALA A 559 -0.49 1.63 4.82
CA ALA A 559 -1.45 2.22 3.90
C ALA A 559 -2.73 1.40 3.81
N VAL A 560 -3.88 2.08 3.79
CA VAL A 560 -5.18 1.50 3.49
C VAL A 560 -5.47 1.63 2.00
N LEU A 561 -5.97 0.56 1.40
CA LEU A 561 -6.58 0.52 0.07
C LEU A 561 -8.04 0.10 0.24
N ALA A 562 -8.99 0.94 -0.19
CA ALA A 562 -10.41 0.63 -0.10
C ALA A 562 -11.13 1.05 -1.38
N GLY A 563 -12.19 0.36 -1.78
CA GLY A 563 -12.86 0.64 -3.04
C GLY A 563 -13.85 -0.42 -3.45
N SER A 564 -14.21 -0.40 -4.74
CA SER A 564 -15.13 -1.39 -5.33
C SER A 564 -14.97 -1.47 -6.84
N THR A 565 -15.21 -2.64 -7.42
CA THR A 565 -15.41 -2.84 -8.86
C THR A 565 -16.89 -2.75 -9.28
N ASN A 566 -17.80 -2.74 -8.30
CA ASN A 566 -19.25 -2.83 -8.47
C ASN A 566 -19.71 -4.04 -9.30
N GLN A 567 -18.88 -5.09 -9.38
CA GLN A 567 -19.11 -6.28 -10.16
C GLN A 567 -18.83 -7.51 -9.28
N THR A 568 -19.84 -8.36 -9.09
CA THR A 568 -19.74 -9.50 -8.17
C THR A 568 -18.83 -10.62 -8.69
N GLU A 569 -18.61 -10.69 -10.00
CA GLU A 569 -17.73 -11.67 -10.62
C GLU A 569 -16.23 -11.27 -10.55
N ALA A 570 -15.91 -10.14 -9.92
CA ALA A 570 -14.55 -9.65 -9.84
C ALA A 570 -13.67 -10.50 -8.91
N ASN A 571 -12.46 -10.84 -9.36
CA ASN A 571 -11.43 -11.38 -8.47
C ASN A 571 -10.78 -10.23 -7.69
N ILE A 572 -11.32 -9.94 -6.52
CA ILE A 572 -10.96 -8.78 -5.71
C ILE A 572 -9.52 -8.84 -5.21
N GLU A 573 -9.02 -10.00 -4.78
CA GLU A 573 -7.62 -10.18 -4.40
C GLU A 573 -6.69 -9.74 -5.54
N GLN A 574 -6.93 -10.22 -6.75
CA GLN A 574 -6.12 -9.86 -7.91
C GLN A 574 -6.23 -8.37 -8.23
N VAL A 575 -7.43 -7.77 -8.13
CA VAL A 575 -7.62 -6.33 -8.33
C VAL A 575 -6.80 -5.54 -7.31
N VAL A 576 -6.89 -5.86 -6.02
CA VAL A 576 -6.13 -5.19 -4.95
C VAL A 576 -4.62 -5.31 -5.21
N ILE A 577 -4.15 -6.50 -5.57
CA ILE A 577 -2.73 -6.74 -5.92
C ILE A 577 -2.30 -5.89 -7.12
N GLN A 578 -3.08 -5.83 -8.20
CA GLN A 578 -2.74 -5.00 -9.37
C GLN A 578 -2.78 -3.50 -9.04
N LEU A 579 -3.69 -3.07 -8.16
CA LEU A 579 -3.75 -1.68 -7.69
C LEU A 579 -2.58 -1.31 -6.78
N ALA A 580 -2.11 -2.26 -5.96
CA ALA A 580 -0.96 -2.09 -5.07
C ALA A 580 0.39 -2.14 -5.80
N LYS A 581 0.50 -2.85 -6.92
CA LYS A 581 1.76 -3.09 -7.62
C LYS A 581 2.54 -1.81 -8.00
N PRO A 582 1.94 -0.76 -8.58
CA PRO A 582 2.67 0.48 -8.85
C PRO A 582 3.07 1.22 -7.57
N LEU A 583 2.26 1.12 -6.52
CA LEU A 583 2.57 1.69 -5.20
C LEU A 583 3.81 1.02 -4.58
N ALA A 584 3.93 -0.31 -4.72
CA ALA A 584 5.09 -1.07 -4.22
C ALA A 584 6.41 -0.57 -4.82
N GLY A 585 6.39 -0.23 -6.12
CA GLY A 585 7.56 0.30 -6.82
C GLY A 585 7.83 1.79 -6.53
N PHE A 586 6.79 2.54 -6.19
CA PHE A 586 6.87 3.97 -5.90
C PHE A 586 7.33 4.24 -4.46
N TRP A 587 6.70 3.59 -3.49
CA TRP A 587 7.12 3.57 -2.09
C TRP A 587 8.25 2.53 -1.91
N ARG A 588 9.43 2.78 -2.49
CA ARG A 588 10.65 2.03 -2.15
C ARG A 588 11.08 2.40 -0.74
N GLU A 589 11.17 1.43 0.18
CA GLU A 589 11.69 1.51 1.57
C GLU A 589 12.03 2.91 2.08
N THR A 590 11.04 3.80 2.09
CA THR A 590 11.14 5.10 2.76
C THR A 590 10.43 4.92 4.07
N GLN A 591 11.25 4.70 5.09
CA GLN A 591 10.89 4.65 6.51
C GLN A 591 9.89 3.53 6.83
N THR A 592 10.41 2.45 7.40
CA THR A 592 9.66 1.68 8.40
C THR A 592 9.03 2.71 9.35
N PRO A 593 7.69 2.81 9.44
CA PRO A 593 7.12 3.46 10.59
C PRO A 593 7.59 2.63 11.78
N VAL A 594 8.33 3.27 12.67
CA VAL A 594 8.47 2.79 14.03
C VAL A 594 7.06 2.88 14.60
N LEU A 595 6.26 1.82 14.43
CA LEU A 595 5.28 1.48 15.45
C LEU A 595 6.12 1.30 16.71
N GLU A 596 6.02 2.26 17.62
CA GLU A 596 6.64 2.17 18.94
C GLU A 596 6.33 0.77 19.49
N GLN A 597 7.39 0.00 19.73
CA GLN A 597 7.36 -1.42 20.08
C GLN A 597 6.73 -1.72 21.46
N ASP A 598 5.96 -0.78 22.03
CA ASP A 598 5.53 -0.82 23.43
C ASP A 598 4.04 -1.13 23.65
N THR A 599 3.24 -1.35 22.60
CA THR A 599 1.78 -1.61 22.78
C THR A 599 1.28 -2.98 22.32
N VAL A 600 2.13 -3.92 21.91
CA VAL A 600 1.69 -5.32 21.67
C VAL A 600 2.42 -6.28 22.60
N LEU A 601 2.15 -6.18 23.90
CA LEU A 601 2.72 -7.07 24.91
C LEU A 601 1.65 -7.78 25.70
N ALA A 602 1.18 -8.91 25.16
CA ALA A 602 1.05 -10.17 25.88
C ALA A 602 0.69 -11.32 24.91
N HIS A 603 1.66 -12.20 24.64
CA HIS A 603 1.58 -13.49 23.92
C HIS A 603 1.81 -13.51 22.38
N ASN A 604 2.73 -12.67 21.88
CA ASN A 604 3.25 -12.78 20.51
C ASN A 604 4.18 -14.00 20.34
N ILE A 605 3.66 -15.11 19.84
CA ILE A 605 4.47 -16.13 19.17
C ILE A 605 4.50 -15.73 17.67
N PRO A 606 5.66 -15.41 17.07
CA PRO A 606 5.74 -15.04 15.66
C PRO A 606 5.18 -16.14 14.75
N PHE A 607 4.55 -15.77 13.62
CA PHE A 607 4.15 -16.71 12.57
C PHE A 607 5.32 -17.63 12.18
N GLY A 608 5.04 -18.91 11.92
CA GLY A 608 6.07 -19.89 11.58
C GLY A 608 6.95 -20.33 12.75
N THR A 609 6.47 -20.29 14.00
CA THR A 609 7.20 -20.80 15.17
C THR A 609 6.41 -21.84 15.97
N ILE A 610 7.12 -22.80 16.57
CA ILE A 610 6.60 -23.75 17.55
C ILE A 610 7.33 -23.47 18.86
N SER A 611 6.61 -23.05 19.89
CA SER A 611 7.18 -22.74 21.20
C SER A 611 6.42 -23.43 22.32
N ARG A 612 7.15 -23.97 23.30
CA ARG A 612 6.61 -24.41 24.59
C ARG A 612 7.44 -23.79 25.71
N SER A 613 6.84 -22.85 26.43
CA SER A 613 7.45 -22.21 27.59
C SER A 613 7.55 -23.17 28.78
N GLY A 614 8.55 -22.96 29.62
CA GLY A 614 8.84 -23.76 30.81
C GLY A 614 10.02 -23.20 31.59
N GLU A 615 10.30 -23.77 32.76
CA GLU A 615 11.47 -23.41 33.56
C GLU A 615 12.73 -24.08 33.00
N GLY A 616 13.85 -23.36 32.95
CA GLY A 616 15.16 -23.87 32.52
C GLY A 616 15.67 -23.26 31.22
N VAL A 617 16.71 -23.88 30.65
CA VAL A 617 17.35 -23.46 29.40
C VAL A 617 16.48 -23.91 28.21
N THR A 618 16.07 -22.97 27.36
CA THR A 618 15.30 -23.27 26.15
C THR A 618 16.16 -23.93 25.08
N VAL A 619 15.65 -25.02 24.53
CA VAL A 619 16.25 -25.73 23.39
C VAL A 619 15.75 -25.10 22.09
N VAL A 620 16.66 -24.49 21.33
CA VAL A 620 16.37 -23.77 20.08
C VAL A 620 16.77 -24.63 18.89
N PHE A 621 15.83 -24.89 17.98
CA PHE A 621 16.01 -25.77 16.83
C PHE A 621 16.10 -25.01 15.52
N GLU A 622 17.10 -25.39 14.70
CA GLU A 622 17.37 -24.80 13.39
C GLU A 622 17.47 -25.89 12.32
N SER A 623 16.59 -25.82 11.32
CA SER A 623 16.45 -26.83 10.27
C SER A 623 17.57 -26.77 9.22
N GLY A 624 17.72 -27.83 8.42
CA GLY A 624 18.61 -27.84 7.26
C GLY A 624 18.17 -26.90 6.13
N SER A 625 18.99 -26.77 5.08
CA SER A 625 18.63 -25.98 3.90
C SER A 625 17.33 -26.50 3.27
N GLY A 626 16.45 -25.57 2.87
CA GLY A 626 15.16 -25.90 2.27
C GLY A 626 14.16 -26.64 3.17
N SER A 627 14.47 -26.83 4.46
CA SER A 627 13.61 -27.53 5.41
C SER A 627 12.98 -26.57 6.41
N SER A 628 11.71 -26.78 6.73
CA SER A 628 10.95 -26.03 7.73
C SER A 628 11.08 -26.63 9.14
N LYS A 629 10.49 -25.98 10.15
CA LYS A 629 10.47 -26.40 11.56
C LYS A 629 9.87 -27.80 11.77
N GLU A 630 8.98 -28.24 10.88
CA GLU A 630 8.32 -29.54 10.93
C GLU A 630 9.32 -30.71 10.88
N ALA A 631 10.51 -30.49 10.30
CA ALA A 631 11.59 -31.47 10.30
C ALA A 631 11.98 -31.92 11.72
N TRP A 632 11.73 -31.08 12.73
CA TRP A 632 12.00 -31.38 14.14
C TRP A 632 10.86 -32.07 14.88
N SER A 633 9.67 -32.23 14.27
CA SER A 633 8.48 -32.77 14.95
C SER A 633 8.71 -34.08 15.72
N PRO A 634 9.48 -35.08 15.20
CA PRO A 634 9.76 -36.31 15.94
C PRO A 634 10.63 -36.08 17.19
N VAL A 635 11.55 -35.12 17.16
CA VAL A 635 12.43 -34.77 18.30
C VAL A 635 11.69 -33.85 19.28
N LEU A 636 10.96 -32.84 18.79
CA LEU A 636 10.16 -31.92 19.61
C LEU A 636 9.19 -32.69 20.51
N ARG A 637 8.50 -33.70 19.97
CA ARG A 637 7.61 -34.58 20.75
C ARG A 637 8.29 -35.29 21.93
N GLN A 638 9.60 -35.51 21.86
CA GLN A 638 10.35 -36.16 22.93
C GLN A 638 10.96 -35.16 23.90
N VAL A 639 11.39 -33.98 23.42
CA VAL A 639 12.13 -32.98 24.21
C VAL A 639 11.19 -32.06 24.98
N ALA A 640 10.06 -31.68 24.37
CA ALA A 640 9.11 -30.74 24.95
C ALA A 640 8.56 -31.20 26.32
N ASP A 641 8.59 -32.51 26.60
CA ASP A 641 8.13 -33.08 27.87
C ASP A 641 8.98 -32.69 29.08
N TRP A 642 10.24 -32.31 28.87
CA TRP A 642 11.19 -32.08 29.97
C TRP A 642 12.08 -30.85 29.79
N ALA A 643 11.97 -30.11 28.70
CA ALA A 643 12.63 -28.82 28.51
C ALA A 643 11.73 -27.84 27.73
N PRO A 644 11.85 -26.52 27.97
CA PRO A 644 11.27 -25.53 27.07
C PRO A 644 11.91 -25.63 25.69
N VAL A 645 11.10 -25.49 24.63
CA VAL A 645 11.55 -25.64 23.24
C VAL A 645 11.11 -24.45 22.39
N PHE A 646 11.93 -24.12 21.39
CA PHE A 646 11.63 -23.12 20.38
C PHE A 646 12.14 -23.62 19.01
N ALA A 647 11.24 -23.78 18.05
CA ALA A 647 11.57 -24.07 16.66
C ALA A 647 10.92 -23.02 15.76
N TYR A 648 11.53 -22.72 14.62
CA TYR A 648 11.09 -21.65 13.75
C TYR A 648 11.38 -21.94 12.29
N ASP A 649 10.65 -21.27 11.41
CA ASP A 649 10.89 -21.25 9.98
C ASP A 649 11.77 -20.06 9.61
N ARG A 650 12.82 -20.31 8.82
CA ARG A 650 13.63 -19.25 8.21
C ARG A 650 12.84 -18.56 7.11
N ALA A 651 13.12 -17.28 6.85
CA ALA A 651 12.51 -16.52 5.77
C ALA A 651 12.55 -17.26 4.43
N GLY A 652 11.37 -17.51 3.85
CA GLY A 652 11.16 -18.23 2.61
C GLY A 652 10.99 -19.74 2.73
N LEU A 653 10.97 -20.29 3.94
CA LEU A 653 10.70 -21.70 4.23
C LEU A 653 9.45 -21.82 5.12
N GLY A 654 8.75 -22.95 5.02
CA GLY A 654 7.55 -23.23 5.82
C GLY A 654 6.52 -22.09 5.70
N ASP A 655 6.10 -21.56 6.85
CA ASP A 655 5.06 -20.52 6.93
C ASP A 655 5.63 -19.09 6.90
N THR A 656 6.95 -18.93 6.69
CA THR A 656 7.62 -17.62 6.74
C THR A 656 7.92 -17.11 5.32
N PRO A 657 7.44 -15.93 4.91
CA PRO A 657 7.65 -15.39 3.56
C PRO A 657 9.11 -15.04 3.26
N PHE A 658 9.46 -14.98 1.97
CA PHE A 658 10.80 -14.63 1.48
C PHE A 658 10.84 -13.21 0.89
N PHE A 659 11.79 -12.39 1.35
CA PHE A 659 11.89 -10.98 0.95
C PHE A 659 13.10 -10.65 0.05
N GLY A 660 13.69 -11.65 -0.62
CA GLY A 660 14.77 -11.41 -1.60
C GLY A 660 16.15 -11.05 -1.01
N GLN A 661 16.30 -11.12 0.30
CA GLN A 661 17.54 -10.83 1.03
C GLN A 661 18.55 -12.00 1.02
N GLU A 662 19.84 -11.68 1.21
CA GLU A 662 20.91 -12.68 1.34
C GLU A 662 20.67 -13.59 2.55
N ARG A 663 21.04 -14.88 2.45
CA ARG A 663 20.84 -15.90 3.52
C ARG A 663 22.18 -16.33 4.13
N THR A 664 22.99 -15.34 4.50
CA THR A 664 24.28 -15.55 5.17
C THR A 664 24.09 -15.94 6.64
N ALA A 665 25.09 -16.60 7.25
CA ALA A 665 25.05 -16.98 8.66
C ALA A 665 24.79 -15.79 9.61
N SER A 666 25.35 -14.62 9.31
CA SER A 666 25.08 -13.41 10.10
C SER A 666 23.62 -12.97 10.03
N VAL A 667 23.02 -12.97 8.83
CA VAL A 667 21.62 -12.56 8.64
C VAL A 667 20.68 -13.52 9.37
N VAL A 668 20.86 -14.83 9.15
CA VAL A 668 20.01 -15.86 9.77
C VAL A 668 20.10 -15.81 11.30
N VAL A 669 21.29 -15.61 11.86
CA VAL A 669 21.47 -15.55 13.31
C VAL A 669 20.90 -14.27 13.93
N GLU A 670 21.01 -13.12 13.27
CA GLU A 670 20.35 -11.90 13.77
C GLU A 670 18.82 -12.02 13.74
N GLU A 671 18.25 -12.60 12.69
CA GLU A 671 16.82 -12.89 12.61
C GLU A 671 16.37 -13.80 13.75
N LEU A 672 17.09 -14.89 13.99
CA LEU A 672 16.80 -15.78 15.10
C LEU A 672 16.89 -15.07 16.45
N ARG A 673 17.91 -14.24 16.67
CA ARG A 673 18.04 -13.47 17.92
C ARG A 673 16.90 -12.49 18.11
N ALA A 674 16.46 -11.83 17.04
CA ALA A 674 15.28 -10.96 17.06
C ALA A 674 14.01 -11.75 17.38
N LEU A 675 13.81 -12.92 16.75
CA LEU A 675 12.67 -13.80 17.00
C LEU A 675 12.64 -14.31 18.46
N LEU A 676 13.79 -14.74 19.00
CA LEU A 676 13.89 -15.16 20.40
C LEU A 676 13.57 -14.02 21.38
N ALA A 677 14.06 -12.80 21.09
CA ALA A 677 13.75 -11.62 21.87
C ALA A 677 12.26 -11.26 21.81
N GLN A 678 11.66 -11.30 20.62
CA GLN A 678 10.23 -11.04 20.40
C GLN A 678 9.35 -12.07 21.12
N ALA A 679 9.73 -13.35 21.05
CA ALA A 679 9.06 -14.45 21.75
C ALA A 679 9.39 -14.48 23.27
N GLN A 680 10.14 -13.49 23.77
CA GLN A 680 10.55 -13.36 25.17
C GLN A 680 11.29 -14.59 25.72
N VAL A 681 11.95 -15.36 24.83
CA VAL A 681 12.79 -16.49 25.21
C VAL A 681 14.11 -15.92 25.72
N LYS A 682 14.43 -16.17 26.99
CA LYS A 682 15.61 -15.60 27.63
C LYS A 682 16.85 -16.47 27.42
N PRO A 683 18.03 -15.88 27.14
CA PRO A 683 19.29 -16.61 27.17
C PRO A 683 19.65 -17.03 28.60
N PRO A 684 20.50 -18.07 28.78
CA PRO A 684 21.21 -18.78 27.73
C PRO A 684 20.41 -19.92 27.08
N TYR A 685 20.67 -20.22 25.81
CA TYR A 685 19.98 -21.22 24.98
C TYR A 685 20.82 -22.48 24.77
N LEU A 686 20.16 -23.64 24.60
CA LEU A 686 20.81 -24.83 24.03
C LEU A 686 20.47 -24.87 22.54
N LEU A 687 21.48 -24.68 21.70
CA LEU A 687 21.31 -24.61 20.25
C LEU A 687 21.39 -26.00 19.61
N VAL A 688 20.45 -26.30 18.71
CA VAL A 688 20.40 -27.57 17.95
C VAL A 688 20.25 -27.25 16.48
N GLY A 689 21.23 -27.61 15.66
CA GLY A 689 21.22 -27.32 14.23
C GLY A 689 21.44 -28.57 13.38
N HIS A 690 20.60 -28.75 12.36
CA HIS A 690 20.72 -29.81 11.36
C HIS A 690 21.32 -29.30 10.06
N SER A 691 22.24 -30.05 9.43
CA SER A 691 22.79 -29.69 8.11
C SER A 691 23.28 -28.23 8.08
N MET A 692 22.86 -27.42 7.12
CA MET A 692 23.19 -25.99 7.06
C MET A 692 22.73 -25.20 8.30
N GLY A 693 21.67 -25.62 8.97
CA GLY A 693 21.28 -25.08 10.27
C GLY A 693 22.35 -25.23 11.34
N GLY A 694 23.12 -26.31 11.31
CA GLY A 694 24.28 -26.50 12.18
C GLY A 694 25.41 -25.50 11.92
N LEU A 695 25.58 -25.05 10.66
CA LEU A 695 26.53 -23.99 10.31
C LEU A 695 26.13 -22.67 10.96
N PHE A 696 24.84 -22.31 10.91
CA PHE A 696 24.30 -21.11 11.54
C PHE A 696 24.39 -21.17 13.07
N MET A 697 24.07 -22.30 13.69
CA MET A 697 24.19 -22.47 15.15
C MET A 697 25.65 -22.41 15.63
N ASN A 698 26.62 -22.86 14.80
CA ASN A 698 28.04 -22.69 15.08
C ASN A 698 28.46 -21.21 15.02
N TYR A 699 27.97 -20.45 14.03
CA TYR A 699 28.16 -19.00 13.96
C TYR A 699 27.59 -18.29 15.19
N PHE A 700 26.36 -18.64 15.60
CA PHE A 700 25.71 -18.09 16.79
C PHE A 700 26.58 -18.33 18.03
N ALA A 701 26.97 -19.58 18.29
CA ALA A 701 27.77 -19.92 19.48
C ALA A 701 29.09 -19.13 19.56
N ARG A 702 29.77 -18.90 18.43
CA ARG A 702 31.03 -18.14 18.39
C ARG A 702 30.83 -16.63 18.54
N THR A 703 29.73 -16.10 18.03
CA THR A 703 29.46 -14.66 17.99
C THR A 703 28.82 -14.17 19.29
N TYR A 704 27.95 -14.98 19.88
CA TYR A 704 27.19 -14.67 21.10
C TYR A 704 27.43 -15.71 22.20
N PRO A 705 28.69 -15.94 22.63
CA PRO A 705 29.02 -17.03 23.54
C PRO A 705 28.36 -16.90 24.93
N GLN A 706 27.95 -15.69 25.32
CA GLN A 706 27.24 -15.44 26.58
C GLN A 706 25.76 -15.82 26.54
N GLU A 707 25.21 -16.02 25.35
CA GLU A 707 23.81 -16.40 25.14
C GLU A 707 23.64 -17.91 24.95
N VAL A 708 24.71 -18.69 24.98
CA VAL A 708 24.68 -20.12 24.62
C VAL A 708 25.17 -21.00 25.77
N ALA A 709 24.30 -21.92 26.19
CA ALA A 709 24.56 -22.91 27.24
C ALA A 709 25.20 -24.20 26.70
N GLY A 710 24.94 -24.56 25.43
CA GLY A 710 25.44 -25.77 24.79
C GLY A 710 25.04 -25.86 23.32
N LEU A 711 25.71 -26.74 22.57
CA LEU A 711 25.50 -26.92 21.12
C LEU A 711 25.36 -28.41 20.76
N VAL A 712 24.36 -28.73 19.94
CA VAL A 712 24.18 -30.04 19.30
C VAL A 712 24.15 -29.85 17.79
N LEU A 713 25.11 -30.48 17.11
CA LEU A 713 25.22 -30.48 15.66
C LEU A 713 24.73 -31.83 15.12
N VAL A 714 23.68 -31.81 14.30
CA VAL A 714 23.03 -33.00 13.74
C VAL A 714 23.34 -33.09 12.25
N ASP A 715 24.22 -34.01 11.88
CA ASP A 715 24.76 -34.19 10.53
C ASP A 715 25.03 -32.85 9.84
N ALA A 716 25.77 -31.98 10.55
CA ALA A 716 25.81 -30.55 10.30
C ALA A 716 26.81 -30.17 9.20
N SER A 717 26.51 -29.11 8.47
CA SER A 717 27.43 -28.51 7.51
C SER A 717 28.66 -27.92 8.18
N HIS A 718 29.83 -28.18 7.58
CA HIS A 718 31.11 -27.62 8.00
C HIS A 718 31.42 -26.32 7.25
N PRO A 719 32.11 -25.33 7.85
CA PRO A 719 32.49 -24.09 7.17
C PRO A 719 33.30 -24.27 5.86
N LEU A 720 34.08 -25.36 5.79
CA LEU A 720 34.85 -25.77 4.61
C LEU A 720 34.17 -26.87 3.78
N GLN A 721 32.86 -27.07 3.95
CA GLN A 721 32.12 -28.13 3.24
C GLN A 721 32.25 -27.98 1.74
N ILE A 722 31.99 -26.78 1.19
CA ILE A 722 31.97 -26.57 -0.26
C ILE A 722 33.34 -26.90 -0.85
N GLU A 723 34.44 -26.41 -0.27
CA GLU A 723 35.80 -26.72 -0.72
C GLU A 723 36.09 -28.23 -0.72
N ALA A 724 35.80 -28.92 0.40
CA ALA A 724 36.02 -30.35 0.53
C ALA A 724 35.12 -31.18 -0.41
N GLN A 725 33.88 -30.75 -0.61
CA GLN A 725 32.90 -31.40 -1.47
C GLN A 725 33.25 -31.20 -2.94
N CYS A 726 33.66 -30.01 -3.39
CA CYS A 726 34.13 -29.79 -4.76
C CYS A 726 35.41 -30.59 -5.05
N ALA A 727 36.30 -30.75 -4.05
CA ALA A 727 37.51 -31.56 -4.21
C ALA A 727 37.19 -33.06 -4.36
N ALA A 728 36.17 -33.55 -3.64
CA ALA A 728 35.75 -34.95 -3.69
C ALA A 728 34.81 -35.27 -4.87
N GLN A 729 33.96 -34.31 -5.25
CA GLN A 729 32.88 -34.42 -6.24
C GLN A 729 32.79 -33.12 -7.07
N PRO A 730 33.68 -32.92 -8.05
CA PRO A 730 33.77 -31.66 -8.82
C PRO A 730 32.48 -31.27 -9.56
N GLU A 731 31.67 -32.25 -9.95
CA GLU A 731 30.38 -32.06 -10.61
C GLU A 731 29.33 -31.32 -9.75
N PHE A 732 29.47 -31.35 -8.43
CA PHE A 732 28.53 -30.72 -7.50
C PHE A 732 28.62 -29.18 -7.52
N CYS A 733 29.74 -28.63 -7.99
CA CYS A 733 30.08 -27.20 -7.91
C CYS A 733 30.00 -26.47 -9.26
N LEU A 734 29.31 -27.05 -10.24
CA LEU A 734 29.09 -26.40 -11.52
C LEU A 734 28.08 -25.24 -11.38
N PRO A 735 28.30 -24.09 -12.06
CA PRO A 735 27.43 -22.90 -11.96
C PRO A 735 25.97 -23.13 -12.39
N ASP A 736 25.75 -24.03 -13.35
CA ASP A 736 24.42 -24.48 -13.81
C ASP A 736 24.04 -25.82 -13.14
N GLY A 737 24.29 -25.91 -11.83
CA GLY A 737 24.16 -27.15 -11.07
C GLY A 737 22.72 -27.59 -10.80
N TRP A 738 22.58 -28.71 -10.10
CA TRP A 738 21.30 -29.29 -9.65
C TRP A 738 20.40 -28.32 -8.86
N TRP A 739 20.97 -27.22 -8.34
CA TRP A 739 20.28 -26.23 -7.53
C TRP A 739 19.66 -25.09 -8.34
N ALA A 740 19.90 -25.00 -9.66
CA ALA A 740 19.41 -23.91 -10.50
C ALA A 740 17.87 -23.82 -10.56
N ASP A 741 17.19 -24.96 -10.45
CA ASP A 741 15.72 -25.08 -10.50
C ASP A 741 15.06 -25.05 -9.11
N LEU A 742 15.83 -24.86 -8.03
CA LEU A 742 15.27 -24.78 -6.67
C LEU A 742 14.53 -23.45 -6.44
N PRO A 743 13.59 -23.40 -5.49
CA PRO A 743 12.97 -22.15 -5.06
C PRO A 743 14.03 -21.10 -4.67
N GLU A 744 13.78 -19.82 -4.98
CA GLU A 744 14.71 -18.71 -4.73
C GLU A 744 15.26 -18.66 -3.28
N PRO A 745 14.47 -18.91 -2.22
CA PRO A 745 14.99 -18.93 -0.84
C PRO A 745 16.13 -19.95 -0.66
N VAL A 746 15.93 -21.15 -1.18
CA VAL A 746 16.90 -22.26 -1.11
C VAL A 746 18.10 -21.98 -2.02
N ARG A 747 17.89 -21.36 -3.18
CA ARG A 747 18.98 -20.90 -4.04
C ARG A 747 19.83 -19.84 -3.36
N SER A 748 19.22 -18.91 -2.63
CA SER A 748 19.97 -17.89 -1.90
C SER A 748 20.81 -18.50 -0.79
N GLU A 749 20.27 -19.45 -0.04
CA GLU A 749 21.02 -20.23 0.95
C GLU A 749 22.25 -20.92 0.35
N ILE A 750 22.10 -21.54 -0.83
CA ILE A 750 23.19 -22.22 -1.54
C ILE A 750 24.22 -21.22 -2.08
N ARG A 751 23.79 -20.09 -2.66
CA ARG A 751 24.67 -19.02 -3.15
C ARG A 751 25.51 -18.42 -2.01
N ASP A 752 24.92 -18.27 -0.83
CA ASP A 752 25.56 -17.64 0.33
C ASP A 752 26.30 -18.63 1.24
N PHE A 753 26.31 -19.92 0.88
CA PHE A 753 26.90 -20.98 1.71
C PHE A 753 28.38 -20.73 1.99
N GLU A 754 29.18 -20.48 0.95
CA GLU A 754 30.63 -20.28 1.11
C GLU A 754 30.90 -19.03 1.97
N ARG A 755 30.12 -17.96 1.76
CA ARG A 755 30.22 -16.73 2.57
C ARG A 755 29.88 -17.00 4.03
N SER A 756 28.85 -17.81 4.30
CA SER A 756 28.46 -18.26 5.64
C SER A 756 29.58 -19.08 6.31
N GLY A 757 30.24 -19.96 5.55
CA GLY A 757 31.42 -20.68 6.02
C GLY A 757 32.56 -19.74 6.44
N GLN A 758 32.86 -18.75 5.60
CA GLN A 758 33.87 -17.74 5.93
C GLN A 758 33.49 -16.91 7.16
N GLN A 759 32.21 -16.59 7.35
CA GLN A 759 31.73 -15.90 8.55
C GLN A 759 31.95 -16.74 9.81
N VAL A 760 31.72 -18.07 9.77
CA VAL A 760 32.00 -18.96 10.92
C VAL A 760 33.49 -19.03 11.24
N LEU A 761 34.35 -19.09 10.22
CA LEU A 761 35.81 -19.13 10.42
C LEU A 761 36.36 -17.79 10.92
N ALA A 762 35.76 -16.68 10.51
CA ALA A 762 36.10 -15.34 10.96
C ALA A 762 35.52 -15.00 12.34
N ALA A 763 34.48 -15.71 12.78
CA ALA A 763 33.94 -15.58 14.13
C ALA A 763 34.98 -16.07 15.16
N GLY A 764 34.82 -15.62 16.41
CA GLY A 764 35.77 -15.92 17.48
C GLY A 764 36.03 -17.41 17.72
N ALA A 765 36.97 -17.71 18.62
CA ALA A 765 37.23 -19.08 19.06
C ALA A 765 35.93 -19.74 19.57
N PHE A 766 35.78 -21.05 19.34
CA PHE A 766 34.63 -21.79 19.83
C PHE A 766 34.54 -21.66 21.37
N PRO A 767 33.39 -21.31 21.95
CA PRO A 767 33.28 -21.07 23.38
C PRO A 767 33.44 -22.35 24.19
N VAL A 768 33.75 -22.19 25.49
CA VAL A 768 33.85 -23.31 26.44
C VAL A 768 32.44 -23.74 26.87
N ILE A 769 31.73 -24.43 25.97
CA ILE A 769 30.39 -24.99 26.17
C ILE A 769 30.38 -26.48 25.82
N PRO A 770 29.47 -27.30 26.39
CA PRO A 770 29.32 -28.68 25.98
C PRO A 770 28.86 -28.81 24.52
N LEU A 771 29.53 -29.69 23.78
CA LEU A 771 29.22 -29.99 22.37
C LEU A 771 28.83 -31.46 22.18
N SER A 772 27.82 -31.73 21.36
CA SER A 772 27.58 -33.04 20.73
C SER A 772 27.59 -32.89 19.22
N VAL A 773 28.26 -33.80 18.52
CA VAL A 773 28.19 -33.97 17.07
C VAL A 773 27.58 -35.33 16.78
N ILE A 774 26.47 -35.35 16.04
CA ILE A 774 25.78 -36.56 15.61
C ILE A 774 25.99 -36.67 14.11
N THR A 775 26.48 -37.81 13.61
CA THR A 775 26.76 -38.02 12.19
C THR A 775 25.90 -39.16 11.65
N ALA A 776 25.30 -38.94 10.49
CA ALA A 776 24.60 -39.99 9.75
C ALA A 776 25.62 -41.04 9.27
N GLY A 777 25.38 -42.31 9.59
CA GLY A 777 26.29 -43.39 9.22
C GLY A 777 25.89 -44.14 7.95
N GLN A 778 24.66 -43.95 7.46
CA GLN A 778 24.24 -44.51 6.18
C GLN A 778 24.92 -43.75 5.03
N ASP A 779 25.56 -44.50 4.11
CA ASP A 779 26.24 -43.97 2.93
C ASP A 779 27.30 -42.86 3.23
N LEU A 780 27.88 -42.91 4.43
CA LEU A 780 28.83 -41.93 4.94
C LEU A 780 30.05 -41.79 4.04
N GLN A 781 30.17 -40.63 3.39
CA GLN A 781 31.30 -40.31 2.52
C GLN A 781 32.56 -39.97 3.35
N PRO A 782 33.76 -40.37 2.91
CA PRO A 782 35.00 -40.11 3.66
C PRO A 782 35.27 -38.62 3.93
N PHE A 783 34.95 -37.74 2.97
CA PHE A 783 35.11 -36.29 3.16
C PHE A 783 34.16 -35.78 4.26
N TRP A 784 32.90 -36.23 4.25
CA TRP A 784 31.92 -35.87 5.27
C TRP A 784 32.34 -36.36 6.66
N ALA A 785 32.79 -37.62 6.77
CA ALA A 785 33.31 -38.16 8.02
C ALA A 785 34.44 -37.31 8.62
N THR A 786 35.36 -36.86 7.77
CA THR A 786 36.48 -35.99 8.17
C THR A 786 35.98 -34.63 8.68
N LEU A 787 35.01 -34.02 8.00
CA LEU A 787 34.43 -32.74 8.40
C LEU A 787 33.66 -32.85 9.73
N GLN A 788 32.97 -33.96 9.97
CA GLN A 788 32.27 -34.20 11.24
C GLN A 788 33.24 -34.43 12.39
N GLU A 789 34.36 -35.12 12.14
CA GLU A 789 35.45 -35.28 13.13
C GLU A 789 36.08 -33.92 13.47
N ASP A 790 36.27 -33.04 12.49
CA ASP A 790 36.77 -31.67 12.71
C ASP A 790 35.80 -30.83 13.56
N LEU A 791 34.48 -30.93 13.29
CA LEU A 791 33.45 -30.31 14.16
C LEU A 791 33.55 -30.84 15.60
N ALA A 792 33.78 -32.15 15.79
CA ALA A 792 33.93 -32.73 17.11
C ALA A 792 35.23 -32.27 17.81
N ASN A 793 36.28 -31.98 17.06
CA ASN A 793 37.55 -31.51 17.59
C ASN A 793 37.57 -30.00 17.93
N MET A 794 36.46 -29.27 17.73
CA MET A 794 36.36 -27.87 18.15
C MET A 794 36.50 -27.66 19.67
N THR A 795 36.27 -28.70 20.47
CA THR A 795 36.47 -28.67 21.93
C THR A 795 36.77 -30.07 22.49
N ASP A 796 37.68 -30.16 23.45
CA ASP A 796 38.03 -31.41 24.14
C ASP A 796 36.84 -32.05 24.89
N SER A 797 35.79 -31.27 25.13
CA SER A 797 34.58 -31.72 25.86
C SER A 797 33.49 -32.32 24.95
N ALA A 798 33.72 -32.31 23.64
CA ALA A 798 32.77 -32.78 22.66
C ALA A 798 32.50 -34.28 22.77
N ARG A 799 31.31 -34.69 22.34
CA ARG A 799 31.00 -36.09 22.09
C ARG A 799 30.60 -36.27 20.64
N HIS A 800 31.27 -37.17 19.95
CA HIS A 800 30.92 -37.56 18.58
C HIS A 800 30.16 -38.89 18.60
N VAL A 801 28.99 -38.93 17.98
CA VAL A 801 28.13 -40.11 17.85
C VAL A 801 27.86 -40.34 16.37
N THR A 802 28.14 -41.53 15.86
CA THR A 802 27.75 -41.93 14.51
C THR A 802 26.58 -42.91 14.61
N ASP A 803 25.44 -42.61 13.98
CA ASP A 803 24.30 -43.53 13.92
C ASP A 803 24.30 -44.31 12.59
N PRO A 804 24.67 -45.59 12.58
CA PRO A 804 24.90 -46.36 11.35
C PRO A 804 23.63 -46.62 10.51
N LYS A 805 22.45 -46.30 11.04
CA LYS A 805 21.15 -46.59 10.42
C LYS A 805 20.41 -45.36 9.92
N SER A 806 20.85 -44.17 10.29
CA SER A 806 20.23 -42.92 9.85
C SER A 806 20.93 -42.38 8.60
N GLY A 807 20.13 -41.86 7.67
CA GLY A 807 20.58 -40.98 6.61
C GLY A 807 20.69 -39.53 7.10
N HIS A 808 20.75 -38.57 6.17
CA HIS A 808 21.02 -37.17 6.46
C HIS A 808 20.04 -36.53 7.46
N PHE A 809 18.78 -36.97 7.48
CA PHE A 809 17.76 -36.51 8.43
C PHE A 809 17.70 -37.40 9.68
N VAL A 810 18.79 -37.42 10.47
CA VAL A 810 18.89 -38.23 11.70
C VAL A 810 17.74 -37.95 12.68
N GLN A 811 17.26 -36.70 12.72
CA GLN A 811 16.10 -36.28 13.52
C GLN A 811 14.78 -36.95 13.12
N ALA A 812 14.66 -37.43 11.88
CA ALA A 812 13.51 -38.19 11.39
C ALA A 812 13.74 -39.70 11.52
N ASP A 813 14.92 -40.18 11.14
CA ASP A 813 15.25 -41.61 11.11
C ASP A 813 15.42 -42.21 12.52
N ASN A 814 16.04 -41.45 13.43
CA ASN A 814 16.31 -41.88 14.80
C ASN A 814 16.22 -40.70 15.79
N PRO A 815 15.04 -40.10 16.00
CA PRO A 815 14.87 -38.94 16.89
C PRO A 815 15.36 -39.17 18.32
N SER A 816 15.39 -40.43 18.76
CA SER A 816 15.85 -40.83 20.09
C SER A 816 17.35 -40.60 20.31
N VAL A 817 18.19 -40.72 19.26
CA VAL A 817 19.62 -40.41 19.39
C VAL A 817 19.83 -38.91 19.56
N VAL A 818 19.04 -38.10 18.85
CA VAL A 818 19.09 -36.64 18.93
C VAL A 818 18.59 -36.15 20.29
N SER A 819 17.44 -36.62 20.76
CA SER A 819 16.88 -36.24 22.06
C SER A 819 17.80 -36.64 23.22
N ALA A 820 18.46 -37.81 23.13
CA ALA A 820 19.43 -38.25 24.14
C ALA A 820 20.67 -37.34 24.20
N GLU A 821 21.19 -36.87 23.06
CA GLU A 821 22.31 -35.92 23.05
C GLU A 821 21.90 -34.53 23.53
N ILE A 822 20.70 -34.04 23.19
CA ILE A 822 20.16 -32.78 23.73
C ILE A 822 20.10 -32.88 25.26
N TYR A 823 19.53 -33.96 25.80
CA TYR A 823 19.46 -34.19 27.23
C TYR A 823 20.86 -34.20 27.87
N ARG A 824 21.82 -34.90 27.25
CA ARG A 824 23.22 -34.98 27.73
C ARG A 824 23.91 -33.62 27.76
N VAL A 825 23.75 -32.81 26.70
CA VAL A 825 24.33 -31.47 26.60
C VAL A 825 23.69 -30.54 27.64
N LEU A 826 22.36 -30.59 27.79
CA LEU A 826 21.62 -29.81 28.78
C LEU A 826 22.09 -30.11 30.21
N GLN A 827 22.25 -31.39 30.57
CA GLN A 827 22.75 -31.80 31.89
C GLN A 827 24.18 -31.31 32.14
N LYS A 828 25.06 -31.36 31.13
CA LYS A 828 26.42 -30.81 31.27
C LYS A 828 26.42 -29.29 31.40
N ALA A 829 25.55 -28.59 30.68
CA ALA A 829 25.44 -27.13 30.75
C ALA A 829 24.99 -26.68 32.16
N GLN A 830 24.03 -27.39 32.74
CA GLN A 830 23.55 -27.16 34.12
C GLN A 830 24.61 -27.45 35.19
N ALA A 831 25.63 -28.26 34.90
CA ALA A 831 26.71 -28.56 35.83
C ALA A 831 27.88 -27.55 35.77
N ILE A 832 27.91 -26.69 34.76
CA ILE A 832 28.93 -25.64 34.54
C ILE A 832 28.46 -24.29 35.12
N GLN A 833 27.14 -24.08 35.21
CA GLN A 833 26.49 -22.97 35.91
C GLN A 833 26.42 -23.22 37.42
#